data_AF-A0A091BZL5-F1
#
_entry.id   AF-A0A091BZL5-F1
#
_cell.length_a   1.000
_cell.length_b   1.000
_cell.length_c   1.000
_cell.angle_alpha   90.00
_cell.angle_beta   90.00
_cell.angle_gamma   90.00
#
_symmetry.space_group_name_H-M   'P 1'
#
loop_
_entity.id
_entity.type
_entity.pdbx_description
1 polymer ?
#
loop_
_entity_poly.entity_id
_entity_poly.type
_entity_poly.pdbx_seq_one_letter_code
_entity_poly.pdbx_strand_id
1 'polypeptide(L)'
;MVNYEDDINEEEEEEQENNEKRQTYKFTITTQYLKYNKKLDTIKRAEHIVKLNKKKWSLFNLDHVFNEENDLMFVPYITKKGALALLVNKELADSQYYLRKTISKIKVTEKELHLQGNLTTRFFDIESGKIQLVERGGDQSISFPVSIVQNKNQKENAFARRHHYNWDLPIAKIKSYLENLTKKEELSIDFFFVLSLKGTDQPVRIRVGNPRFLTNYFMKGEMAIFSEQENHWLSAVPYFTLKGVNLSLTYNQYEKEAYDYFRKHKKHWNSVKKQAKNRAVWIVGERSYKAQDNGYHFFKYLRTNHPEIDAYYVIQRDSPERKHVAPFGNVIDFGSKDHFEKVIQADYICGTHHPDSLYPIRSREYIKNISAKKIFLQHGVFGTKNITPIYAKWVNEFYTDLFITSSEKERQIAMVDMGYHEEEVVATGLARFETLFKNDIPLKRQVLIIPTWRDWITNNQIFEESDYFRRYEELLFDPRLKEFAEKFGLELIFCLHPNMQDYVRYFENAPVTVIKQGDRDVQDLIKESMVMLTDYSSVAFDFSFLHKPVVYYQFDRNRFLGKNPSHLDLDNELPGDIAFDEDKVIEYLFKIGENQFKMAEEYIEKADNFIKYRDRYSNERIFKAIQNIPKQNKVKKFLRDDPLALKVFARYRRSKYYFPTMKLFYKFLSHFGKTNDRQIVFESGVGKRYEDSPRMIYEKMIDNREDYDYIWIMNNNAPLKVNPHTKIIKRLSPSYYKYLATSKYWVNNQNFPTYLTKPKQTQYLQTWHGTPLKKMQHDQEQIEGRDEGYLARVTHAKNQWSALVSPSPYATQAFRSAFQYNGPVLELGYPRNDVFYTPHIDEKRESIRRKLNIAEDKKVILYAPTFRDNQKKGKKFTMKNKINFRIFERRLGEDYVLLIREHVVVASKLNIPEEFRLNIINVSKYPDVQELMIASDMLVTDYSSVMFDYANTNKPMYFYCYDLDEYDDMRGFYFDLEEQAPGPIVKNTSNLFRAIAKGHQYWDNYGEKYQVFQDRFAPLDGPDRAEKRL
;
A
#
# COMPACT_ATOMS: atom_id res chain seq x y z
N MET A 1 -27.11 56.30 -19.87
CA MET A 1 -26.63 56.69 -18.52
C MET A 1 -27.65 56.24 -17.51
N VAL A 2 -27.43 55.09 -16.87
CA VAL A 2 -27.96 54.73 -15.54
C VAL A 2 -26.88 53.82 -14.92
N ASN A 3 -26.55 54.09 -13.67
CA ASN A 3 -25.35 53.66 -12.97
C ASN A 3 -25.31 52.16 -12.66
N TYR A 4 -24.10 51.60 -12.74
CA TYR A 4 -23.68 50.30 -12.21
C TYR A 4 -22.84 50.59 -10.96
N GLU A 5 -23.40 50.46 -9.76
CA GLU A 5 -22.55 50.49 -8.55
C GLU A 5 -23.10 49.79 -7.28
N ASP A 6 -24.32 49.22 -7.28
CA ASP A 6 -24.91 48.74 -6.02
C ASP A 6 -24.85 47.23 -5.72
N ASP A 7 -24.35 46.37 -6.63
CA ASP A 7 -24.30 44.90 -6.39
C ASP A 7 -22.98 44.39 -5.77
N ILE A 8 -22.10 45.29 -5.30
CA ILE A 8 -20.79 44.91 -4.72
C ILE A 8 -20.80 44.95 -3.17
N ASN A 9 -21.79 45.59 -2.55
CA ASN A 9 -21.78 45.82 -1.09
C ASN A 9 -22.57 44.78 -0.27
N GLU A 10 -23.35 43.88 -0.89
CA GLU A 10 -23.98 42.76 -0.15
C GLU A 10 -23.05 41.54 0.00
N GLU A 11 -21.92 41.49 -0.72
CA GLU A 11 -20.92 40.40 -0.62
C GLU A 11 -19.98 40.51 0.60
N GLU A 12 -19.98 41.63 1.36
CA GLU A 12 -19.08 41.82 2.51
C GLU A 12 -19.76 41.68 3.90
N GLU A 13 -21.09 41.70 4.00
CA GLU A 13 -21.77 41.63 5.31
C GLU A 13 -22.19 40.20 5.74
N GLU A 14 -22.45 39.26 4.82
CA GLU A 14 -22.83 37.88 5.19
C GLU A 14 -21.63 36.95 5.51
N GLU A 15 -20.39 37.39 5.29
CA GLU A 15 -19.18 36.61 5.63
C GLU A 15 -18.88 36.58 7.16
N GLN A 16 -19.64 37.33 7.98
CA GLN A 16 -19.42 37.43 9.43
C GLN A 16 -20.24 36.47 10.30
N GLU A 17 -21.37 35.90 9.85
CA GLU A 17 -22.27 35.18 10.76
C GLU A 17 -22.11 33.65 10.82
N ASN A 18 -21.44 32.97 9.88
CA ASN A 18 -21.39 31.49 9.85
C ASN A 18 -20.06 30.82 10.26
N ASN A 19 -19.18 31.52 10.99
CA ASN A 19 -17.89 30.98 11.47
C ASN A 19 -17.89 30.49 12.93
N GLU A 20 -19.05 30.37 13.57
CA GLU A 20 -19.15 29.78 14.91
C GLU A 20 -19.18 28.24 14.87
N LYS A 21 -17.99 27.64 14.65
CA LYS A 21 -17.47 26.39 15.28
C LYS A 21 -16.38 25.75 14.42
N ARG A 22 -15.22 26.41 14.38
CA ARG A 22 -13.86 25.85 14.54
C ARG A 22 -12.90 26.98 14.19
N GLN A 23 -12.58 27.81 15.19
CA GLN A 23 -11.62 28.89 15.01
C GLN A 23 -10.21 28.34 14.79
N THR A 24 -9.82 28.19 13.52
CA THR A 24 -8.41 28.08 13.15
C THR A 24 -7.84 29.48 12.96
N TYR A 25 -7.13 29.97 13.98
CA TYR A 25 -6.40 31.22 13.91
C TYR A 25 -5.15 31.09 13.04
N LYS A 26 -4.99 32.01 12.08
CA LYS A 26 -3.81 32.06 11.20
C LYS A 26 -3.19 33.45 11.29
N PHE A 27 -2.24 33.61 12.22
CA PHE A 27 -1.50 34.86 12.34
C PHE A 27 -0.50 35.03 11.18
N THR A 28 -0.52 36.22 10.58
CA THR A 28 0.44 36.65 9.57
C THR A 28 1.19 37.87 10.12
N ILE A 29 2.51 37.78 10.29
CA ILE A 29 3.31 38.94 10.68
C ILE A 29 3.44 39.86 9.45
N THR A 30 2.67 40.95 9.46
CA THR A 30 2.76 42.07 8.51
C THR A 30 3.60 43.16 9.15
N THR A 31 4.81 43.40 8.63
CA THR A 31 5.59 44.58 9.04
C THR A 31 5.10 45.79 8.25
N GLN A 32 4.64 46.83 8.95
CA GLN A 32 4.34 48.11 8.33
C GLN A 32 5.66 48.82 8.01
N TYR A 33 5.89 49.15 6.75
CA TYR A 33 6.95 50.08 6.37
C TYR A 33 6.43 51.09 5.35
N LEU A 34 6.95 52.30 5.47
CA LEU A 34 6.65 53.42 4.59
C LEU A 34 7.56 53.32 3.36
N LYS A 35 6.98 53.03 2.20
CA LYS A 35 7.75 53.02 0.94
C LYS A 35 7.72 54.43 0.37
N TYR A 36 8.83 55.15 0.51
CA TYR A 36 9.00 56.48 -0.08
C TYR A 36 9.27 56.37 -1.58
N ASN A 37 8.38 56.92 -2.40
CA ASN A 37 8.57 56.97 -3.85
C ASN A 37 9.25 58.28 -4.24
N LYS A 38 10.57 58.23 -4.48
CA LYS A 38 11.40 59.38 -4.87
C LYS A 38 10.93 60.15 -6.11
N LYS A 39 10.13 59.53 -7.01
CA LYS A 39 9.64 60.20 -8.23
C LYS A 39 8.31 60.93 -8.03
N LEU A 40 7.53 60.56 -7.02
CA LEU A 40 6.19 61.09 -6.78
C LEU A 40 6.09 61.80 -5.42
N ASP A 41 7.21 61.97 -4.72
CA ASP A 41 7.34 62.54 -3.37
C ASP A 41 6.23 62.13 -2.38
N THR A 42 5.83 60.86 -2.46
CA THR A 42 4.67 60.34 -1.72
C THR A 42 5.05 59.07 -0.97
N ILE A 43 4.47 58.94 0.21
CA ILE A 43 4.62 57.79 1.09
C ILE A 43 3.39 56.90 0.94
N LYS A 44 3.56 55.67 0.43
CA LYS A 44 2.48 54.67 0.39
C LYS A 44 2.68 53.63 1.49
N ARG A 45 1.58 53.35 2.23
CA ARG A 45 1.47 52.17 3.09
C ARG A 45 1.38 50.92 2.21
N ALA A 46 2.16 49.91 2.54
CA ALA A 46 2.11 48.62 1.86
C ALA A 46 2.10 47.50 2.89
N GLU A 47 1.11 46.61 2.78
CA GLU A 47 1.03 45.39 3.57
C GLU A 47 1.64 44.25 2.77
N HIS A 48 2.79 43.73 3.24
CA HIS A 48 3.39 42.56 2.66
C HIS A 48 3.57 41.47 3.71
N ILE A 49 3.18 40.25 3.34
CA ILE A 49 3.58 39.04 4.06
C ILE A 49 5.11 38.95 4.00
N VAL A 50 5.76 39.04 5.16
CA VAL A 50 7.22 38.92 5.24
C VAL A 50 7.62 37.49 4.95
N LYS A 51 8.02 37.23 3.70
CA LYS A 51 8.72 35.98 3.35
C LYS A 51 10.17 36.11 3.78
N LEU A 52 10.50 35.55 4.94
CA LEU A 52 11.87 35.52 5.46
C LEU A 52 12.82 34.87 4.43
N ASN A 53 13.75 35.65 3.89
CA ASN A 53 14.75 35.17 2.93
C ASN A 53 15.73 34.21 3.63
N LYS A 54 16.14 33.14 2.93
CA LYS A 54 16.91 32.00 3.43
C LYS A 54 18.34 32.29 3.94
N LYS A 55 18.78 33.54 4.05
CA LYS A 55 20.21 33.86 4.26
C LYS A 55 20.53 34.91 5.33
N LYS A 56 19.55 35.55 5.98
CA LYS A 56 19.81 36.78 6.77
C LYS A 56 19.03 36.92 8.08
N TRP A 57 18.72 35.83 8.77
CA TRP A 57 18.05 35.92 10.08
C TRP A 57 18.53 34.85 11.04
N SER A 58 18.40 35.15 12.33
CA SER A 58 18.60 34.28 13.49
C SER A 58 17.33 34.32 14.36
N LEU A 59 17.13 33.30 15.19
CA LEU A 59 15.94 33.13 16.02
C LEU A 59 16.39 32.69 17.41
N PHE A 60 15.84 33.33 18.43
CA PHE A 60 16.15 33.10 19.84
C PHE A 60 14.85 33.23 20.65
N ASN A 61 14.77 32.54 21.80
CA ASN A 61 13.67 32.65 22.77
C ASN A 61 12.27 32.39 22.18
N LEU A 62 12.08 31.22 21.58
CA LEU A 62 10.75 30.74 21.20
C LEU A 62 10.11 30.07 22.41
N ASP A 63 9.42 30.85 23.21
CA ASP A 63 8.75 30.38 24.42
C ASP A 63 7.25 30.19 24.17
N HIS A 64 6.62 29.33 24.97
CA HIS A 64 5.16 29.24 25.02
C HIS A 64 4.61 30.51 25.68
N VAL A 65 3.59 31.12 25.07
CA VAL A 65 2.93 32.30 25.63
C VAL A 65 1.52 31.92 26.03
N PHE A 66 1.17 32.14 27.29
CA PHE A 66 -0.18 31.97 27.80
C PHE A 66 -0.88 33.33 27.85
N ASN A 67 -2.20 33.35 27.67
CA ASN A 67 -2.97 34.55 27.98
C ASN A 67 -3.12 34.72 29.51
N GLU A 68 -3.64 35.87 29.94
CA GLU A 68 -3.73 36.24 31.36
C GLU A 68 -4.58 35.27 32.20
N GLU A 69 -5.54 34.59 31.57
CA GLU A 69 -6.42 33.60 32.20
C GLU A 69 -5.88 32.15 32.13
N ASN A 70 -4.74 31.92 31.45
CA ASN A 70 -4.10 30.62 31.21
C ASN A 70 -4.94 29.56 30.45
N ASP A 71 -6.02 29.95 29.77
CA ASP A 71 -6.87 29.07 28.95
C ASP A 71 -6.44 29.01 27.47
N LEU A 72 -5.62 29.97 27.01
CA LEU A 72 -5.03 29.99 25.67
C LEU A 72 -3.51 29.88 25.70
N MET A 73 -2.97 28.86 25.02
CA MET A 73 -1.54 28.63 24.81
C MET A 73 -1.14 28.92 23.36
N PHE A 74 -0.20 29.84 23.17
CA PHE A 74 0.38 30.19 21.88
C PHE A 74 1.79 29.60 21.75
N VAL A 75 2.02 28.79 20.70
CA VAL A 75 3.32 28.14 20.45
C VAL A 75 3.92 28.64 19.14
N PRO A 76 4.95 29.50 19.17
CA PRO A 76 5.58 30.01 17.96
C PRO A 76 6.52 28.95 17.34
N TYR A 77 6.51 28.83 16.00
CA TYR A 77 7.37 27.87 15.28
C TYR A 77 7.69 28.28 13.85
N ILE A 78 8.74 27.67 13.29
CA ILE A 78 9.08 27.84 11.88
C ILE A 78 8.52 26.70 11.04
N THR A 79 7.66 27.03 10.08
CA THR A 79 7.10 26.08 9.13
C THR A 79 8.19 25.43 8.26
N LYS A 80 7.89 24.27 7.66
CA LYS A 80 8.81 23.59 6.71
C LYS A 80 9.26 24.46 5.52
N LYS A 81 8.54 25.54 5.22
CA LYS A 81 8.86 26.51 4.16
C LYS A 81 9.73 27.69 4.64
N GLY A 82 10.04 27.77 5.93
CA GLY A 82 10.87 28.82 6.52
C GLY A 82 10.10 30.09 6.91
N ALA A 83 8.77 30.01 7.06
CA ALA A 83 7.95 31.10 7.59
C ALA A 83 7.69 30.88 9.09
N LEU A 84 7.71 31.97 9.87
CA LEU A 84 7.26 31.98 11.27
C LEU A 84 5.73 31.86 11.32
N ALA A 85 5.24 31.04 12.23
CA ALA A 85 3.82 30.76 12.45
C ALA A 85 3.58 30.55 13.95
N LEU A 86 2.32 30.63 14.38
CA LEU A 86 1.88 30.35 15.75
C LEU A 86 0.84 29.23 15.71
N LEU A 87 0.94 28.30 16.66
CA LEU A 87 -0.15 27.40 17.00
C LEU A 87 -0.92 27.96 18.19
N VAL A 88 -2.23 27.68 18.24
CA VAL A 88 -3.11 28.01 19.36
C VAL A 88 -3.60 26.71 19.97
N ASN A 89 -3.48 26.57 21.29
CA ASN A 89 -3.86 25.42 22.10
C ASN A 89 -3.32 24.09 21.57
N LYS A 90 -2.11 24.13 21.01
CA LYS A 90 -1.49 22.96 20.41
C LYS A 90 0.03 22.99 20.52
N GLU A 91 0.55 21.92 21.10
CA GLU A 91 1.97 21.61 21.18
C GLU A 91 2.61 21.40 19.80
N LEU A 92 3.88 21.77 19.69
CA LEU A 92 4.63 21.53 18.46
C LEU A 92 5.10 20.07 18.40
N ALA A 93 4.76 19.37 17.32
CA ALA A 93 5.28 18.01 17.13
C ALA A 93 6.81 18.02 17.04
N ASP A 94 7.49 17.13 17.79
CA ASP A 94 8.97 16.97 17.82
C ASP A 94 9.62 17.00 16.42
N SER A 95 8.93 16.46 15.42
CA SER A 95 9.34 16.44 14.01
C SER A 95 9.59 17.80 13.36
N GLN A 96 9.17 18.90 13.98
CA GLN A 96 9.44 20.26 13.54
C GLN A 96 10.81 20.78 13.99
N TYR A 97 11.39 20.21 15.04
CA TYR A 97 12.70 20.60 15.56
C TYR A 97 13.85 19.77 14.96
N TYR A 98 13.59 18.53 14.52
CA TYR A 98 14.60 17.69 13.87
C TYR A 98 14.39 17.52 12.37
N LEU A 99 15.50 17.36 11.64
CA LEU A 99 15.52 17.10 10.21
C LEU A 99 15.92 15.65 9.89
N ARG A 100 16.97 15.15 10.55
CA ARG A 100 17.52 13.82 10.26
C ARG A 100 18.23 13.25 11.47
N LYS A 101 18.09 11.94 11.66
CA LYS A 101 18.90 11.12 12.57
C LYS A 101 19.51 9.98 11.79
N THR A 102 20.73 9.57 12.10
CA THR A 102 21.38 8.43 11.43
C THR A 102 22.41 7.79 12.33
N ILE A 103 22.34 6.46 12.50
CA ILE A 103 23.42 5.67 13.13
C ILE A 103 24.45 5.31 12.05
N SER A 104 25.68 5.82 12.19
CA SER A 104 26.80 5.50 11.29
C SER A 104 27.57 4.27 11.72
N LYS A 105 27.64 4.00 13.03
CA LYS A 105 28.34 2.84 13.59
C LYS A 105 27.56 2.33 14.81
N ILE A 106 27.43 1.02 14.88
CA ILE A 106 26.94 0.28 16.04
C ILE A 106 27.91 -0.86 16.29
N LYS A 107 28.37 -1.02 17.52
CA LYS A 107 29.19 -2.17 17.94
C LYS A 107 28.60 -2.69 19.24
N VAL A 108 28.38 -3.99 19.28
CA VAL A 108 27.77 -4.67 20.43
C VAL A 108 28.75 -5.73 20.89
N THR A 109 29.01 -5.76 22.18
CA THR A 109 29.75 -6.84 22.86
C THR A 109 28.93 -7.30 24.05
N GLU A 110 29.31 -8.41 24.68
CA GLU A 110 28.63 -8.92 25.88
C GLU A 110 28.57 -7.86 27.00
N LYS A 111 29.56 -6.96 27.10
CA LYS A 111 29.66 -5.97 28.17
C LYS A 111 29.12 -4.59 27.82
N GLU A 112 29.05 -4.22 26.55
CA GLU A 112 28.76 -2.85 26.13
C GLU A 112 28.11 -2.75 24.75
N LEU A 113 27.26 -1.72 24.59
CA LEU A 113 26.73 -1.23 23.32
C LEU A 113 27.32 0.14 23.02
N HIS A 114 27.98 0.26 21.87
CA HIS A 114 28.56 1.50 21.36
C HIS A 114 27.78 2.02 20.15
N LEU A 115 27.40 3.29 20.18
CA LEU A 115 26.66 3.99 19.13
C LEU A 115 27.37 5.26 18.69
N GLN A 116 27.51 5.44 17.37
CA GLN A 116 27.94 6.70 16.76
C GLN A 116 27.05 7.08 15.59
N GLY A 117 26.82 8.37 15.42
CA GLY A 117 25.96 8.83 14.35
C GLY A 117 25.91 10.32 14.16
N ASN A 118 24.88 10.76 13.43
CA ASN A 118 24.65 12.16 13.15
C ASN A 118 23.21 12.53 13.51
N LEU A 119 23.06 13.66 14.17
CA LEU A 119 21.79 14.34 14.41
C LEU A 119 21.78 15.63 13.61
N THR A 120 20.67 15.94 12.96
CA THR A 120 20.46 17.19 12.26
C THR A 120 19.18 17.81 12.75
N THR A 121 19.30 18.94 13.41
CA THR A 121 18.21 19.78 13.90
C THR A 121 17.91 20.89 12.90
N ARG A 122 16.74 21.50 13.01
CA ARG A 122 16.33 22.65 12.23
C ARG A 122 16.59 23.90 13.04
N PHE A 123 17.38 24.84 12.52
CA PHE A 123 17.69 26.15 13.13
C PHE A 123 18.49 26.12 14.44
N PHE A 124 18.14 25.25 15.38
CA PHE A 124 18.69 25.22 16.73
C PHE A 124 19.90 24.30 16.84
N ASP A 125 20.90 24.73 17.59
CA ASP A 125 21.97 23.85 18.02
C ASP A 125 21.50 23.02 19.22
N ILE A 126 22.08 21.83 19.39
CA ILE A 126 21.83 20.98 20.55
C ILE A 126 22.74 21.47 21.67
N GLU A 127 22.15 21.84 22.81
CA GLU A 127 22.89 22.24 24.00
C GLU A 127 23.37 21.01 24.78
N SER A 128 22.46 20.08 25.05
CA SER A 128 22.75 18.83 25.74
C SER A 128 21.77 17.75 25.30
N GLY A 129 22.10 16.49 25.58
CA GLY A 129 21.23 15.38 25.26
C GLY A 129 21.42 14.19 26.19
N LYS A 130 20.33 13.43 26.35
CA LYS A 130 20.33 12.12 27.00
C LYS A 130 19.78 11.08 26.02
N ILE A 131 20.21 9.84 26.19
CA ILE A 131 19.52 8.68 25.62
C ILE A 131 18.71 8.02 26.73
N GLN A 132 17.40 7.98 26.55
CA GLN A 132 16.43 7.34 27.41
C GLN A 132 16.08 5.96 26.85
N LEU A 133 16.13 4.94 27.71
CA LEU A 133 15.63 3.61 27.47
C LEU A 133 14.25 3.51 28.11
N VAL A 134 13.26 3.01 27.36
CA VAL A 134 11.85 2.98 27.77
C VAL A 134 11.29 1.59 27.54
N GLU A 135 10.64 1.03 28.56
CA GLU A 135 9.89 -0.21 28.42
C GLU A 135 8.71 -0.03 27.46
N ARG A 136 8.56 -0.92 26.46
CA ARG A 136 7.41 -0.86 25.56
C ARG A 136 6.18 -1.47 26.23
N GLY A 137 5.19 -0.63 26.53
CA GLY A 137 3.93 -1.04 27.17
C GLY A 137 3.98 -1.04 28.70
N GLY A 138 5.03 -0.47 29.29
CA GLY A 138 5.14 -0.23 30.74
C GLY A 138 5.62 1.20 31.02
N ASP A 139 5.73 1.55 32.30
CA ASP A 139 6.04 2.91 32.75
C ASP A 139 7.51 3.13 33.12
N GLN A 140 8.33 2.08 33.11
CA GLN A 140 9.73 2.18 33.51
C GLN A 140 10.60 2.82 32.42
N SER A 141 11.48 3.74 32.84
CA SER A 141 12.51 4.31 31.97
C SER A 141 13.78 4.69 32.72
N ILE A 142 14.91 4.72 32.02
CA ILE A 142 16.21 5.14 32.54
C ILE A 142 16.95 5.98 31.50
N SER A 143 17.71 6.99 31.93
CA SER A 143 18.37 7.94 31.03
C SER A 143 19.86 8.09 31.30
N PHE A 144 20.65 8.21 30.23
CA PHE A 144 22.10 8.43 30.31
C PHE A 144 22.52 9.62 29.44
N PRO A 145 23.52 10.42 29.84
CA PRO A 145 24.04 11.50 29.02
C PRO A 145 24.64 10.95 27.71
N VAL A 146 24.49 11.70 26.61
CA VAL A 146 25.12 11.40 25.32
C VAL A 146 26.05 12.55 24.92
N SER A 147 27.26 12.22 24.45
CA SER A 147 28.18 13.21 23.91
C SER A 147 27.70 13.65 22.53
N ILE A 148 27.37 14.93 22.37
CA ILE A 148 26.91 15.53 21.13
C ILE A 148 27.79 16.74 20.83
N VAL A 149 28.44 16.74 19.66
CA VAL A 149 29.37 17.80 19.25
C VAL A 149 28.93 18.35 17.90
N GLN A 150 28.86 19.68 17.77
CA GLN A 150 28.53 20.34 16.52
C GLN A 150 29.63 20.11 15.48
N ASN A 151 29.23 19.77 14.24
CA ASN A 151 30.19 19.52 13.16
C ASN A 151 30.55 20.82 12.44
N LYS A 152 31.65 21.47 12.88
CA LYS A 152 32.10 22.79 12.38
C LYS A 152 32.66 22.78 10.95
N ASN A 153 32.94 21.61 10.35
CA ASN A 153 33.67 21.48 9.07
C ASN A 153 32.77 21.34 7.82
N GLN A 154 31.45 21.51 7.92
CA GLN A 154 30.54 21.42 6.76
C GLN A 154 29.80 22.73 6.52
N LYS A 155 29.68 23.15 5.24
CA LYS A 155 28.91 24.32 4.80
C LYS A 155 27.56 24.35 5.53
N GLU A 156 27.44 25.28 6.48
CA GLU A 156 26.20 25.51 7.20
C GLU A 156 25.11 25.91 6.20
N ASN A 157 24.05 25.12 6.14
CA ASN A 157 22.81 25.62 5.60
C ASN A 157 22.15 26.41 6.73
N ALA A 158 21.67 27.63 6.47
CA ALA A 158 21.06 28.49 7.49
C ALA A 158 19.93 27.80 8.30
N PHE A 159 19.34 26.73 7.76
CA PHE A 159 18.18 26.01 8.28
C PHE A 159 18.50 24.67 8.97
N ALA A 160 19.74 24.19 8.94
CA ALA A 160 20.08 22.85 9.43
C ALA A 160 21.39 22.86 10.22
N ARG A 161 21.32 22.45 11.49
CA ARG A 161 22.49 22.29 12.37
C ARG A 161 22.83 20.81 12.48
N ARG A 162 24.07 20.46 12.17
CA ARG A 162 24.54 19.07 12.16
C ARG A 162 25.43 18.80 13.37
N HIS A 163 25.13 17.72 14.05
CA HIS A 163 25.82 17.28 15.24
C HIS A 163 26.26 15.83 15.07
N HIS A 164 27.45 15.52 15.56
CA HIS A 164 27.93 14.16 15.71
C HIS A 164 27.62 13.70 17.14
N TYR A 165 27.16 12.47 17.31
CA TYR A 165 26.99 11.89 18.64
C TYR A 165 27.82 10.62 18.80
N ASN A 166 28.31 10.42 20.02
CA ASN A 166 28.98 9.21 20.48
C ASN A 166 28.41 8.80 21.84
N TRP A 167 28.09 7.51 21.99
CA TRP A 167 27.49 7.00 23.21
C TRP A 167 27.85 5.55 23.47
N ASP A 168 28.11 5.23 24.73
CA ASP A 168 28.49 3.92 25.22
C ASP A 168 27.56 3.52 26.37
N LEU A 169 27.00 2.33 26.29
CA LEU A 169 26.14 1.75 27.30
C LEU A 169 26.75 0.43 27.79
N PRO A 170 27.50 0.45 28.91
CA PRO A 170 27.86 -0.76 29.62
C PRO A 170 26.61 -1.41 30.22
N ILE A 171 26.40 -2.71 30.02
CA ILE A 171 25.20 -3.40 30.55
C ILE A 171 25.14 -3.35 32.08
N ALA A 172 26.30 -3.28 32.75
CA ALA A 172 26.38 -3.12 34.20
C ALA A 172 25.63 -1.86 34.69
N LYS A 173 25.55 -0.78 33.89
CA LYS A 173 24.83 0.45 34.26
C LYS A 173 23.31 0.31 34.20
N ILE A 174 22.79 -0.69 33.50
CA ILE A 174 21.35 -0.95 33.39
C ILE A 174 20.93 -2.25 34.10
N LYS A 175 21.84 -2.91 34.82
CA LYS A 175 21.54 -4.19 35.51
C LYS A 175 20.33 -4.05 36.45
N SER A 176 20.38 -3.11 37.39
CA SER A 176 19.28 -2.86 38.33
C SER A 176 17.97 -2.46 37.63
N TYR A 177 18.06 -1.68 36.54
CA TYR A 177 16.89 -1.37 35.71
C TYR A 177 16.28 -2.64 35.12
N LEU A 178 17.08 -3.53 34.54
CA LEU A 178 16.60 -4.80 33.98
C LEU A 178 16.03 -5.76 35.04
N GLU A 179 16.63 -5.78 36.24
CA GLU A 179 16.15 -6.57 37.38
C GLU A 179 14.76 -6.12 37.86
N ASN A 180 14.45 -4.83 37.77
CA ASN A 180 13.19 -4.27 38.25
C ASN A 180 12.04 -4.30 37.22
N LEU A 181 12.29 -4.70 35.96
CA LEU A 181 11.24 -4.78 34.93
C LEU A 181 10.19 -5.84 35.28
N THR A 182 8.91 -5.53 35.11
CA THR A 182 7.82 -6.47 35.42
C THR A 182 7.78 -7.63 34.46
N LYS A 183 7.97 -7.38 33.15
CA LYS A 183 8.02 -8.42 32.13
C LYS A 183 9.46 -8.91 31.92
N LYS A 184 9.67 -10.21 32.13
CA LYS A 184 11.01 -10.83 32.11
C LYS A 184 11.41 -11.44 30.75
N GLU A 185 10.47 -11.63 29.84
CA GLU A 185 10.69 -12.29 28.55
C GLU A 185 10.04 -11.54 27.38
N GLU A 186 10.71 -11.59 26.22
CA GLU A 186 10.32 -10.96 24.95
C GLU A 186 9.95 -9.47 25.06
N LEU A 187 10.55 -8.78 26.02
CA LEU A 187 10.28 -7.36 26.25
C LEU A 187 11.10 -6.50 25.30
N SER A 188 10.46 -5.47 24.73
CA SER A 188 11.14 -4.48 23.90
C SER A 188 11.50 -3.25 24.70
N ILE A 189 12.77 -2.88 24.70
CA ILE A 189 13.27 -1.65 25.32
C ILE A 189 13.65 -0.67 24.21
N ASP A 190 13.05 0.50 24.25
CA ASP A 190 13.04 1.48 23.19
C ASP A 190 13.95 2.67 23.48
N PHE A 191 14.68 3.14 22.46
CA PHE A 191 15.68 4.18 22.61
C PHE A 191 15.14 5.52 22.11
N PHE A 192 15.26 6.55 22.94
CA PHE A 192 14.90 7.93 22.62
C PHE A 192 16.07 8.86 22.93
N PHE A 193 16.41 9.76 22.01
CA PHE A 193 17.11 10.97 22.40
C PHE A 193 16.11 11.91 23.10
N VAL A 194 16.55 12.51 24.20
CA VAL A 194 15.89 13.63 24.87
C VAL A 194 16.89 14.79 24.79
N LEU A 195 16.60 15.78 23.94
CA LEU A 195 17.55 16.83 23.56
C LEU A 195 17.10 18.19 24.09
N SER A 196 17.99 18.91 24.77
CA SER A 196 17.83 20.35 25.01
C SER A 196 18.35 21.10 23.79
N LEU A 197 17.53 21.96 23.18
CA LEU A 197 17.95 22.80 22.08
C LEU A 197 18.18 24.22 22.57
N LYS A 198 19.20 24.90 22.03
CA LYS A 198 19.49 26.28 22.39
C LYS A 198 18.33 27.20 21.98
N GLY A 199 17.79 27.95 22.93
CA GLY A 199 16.73 28.93 22.69
C GLY A 199 15.32 28.34 22.57
N THR A 200 15.10 27.14 23.13
CA THR A 200 13.78 26.53 23.32
C THR A 200 13.65 26.07 24.78
N ASP A 201 12.45 26.16 25.35
CA ASP A 201 12.11 25.74 26.71
C ASP A 201 11.77 24.24 26.83
N GLN A 202 11.30 23.62 25.73
CA GLN A 202 10.89 22.21 25.73
C GLN A 202 11.97 21.24 25.21
N PRO A 203 12.21 20.11 25.89
CA PRO A 203 13.12 19.07 25.40
C PRO A 203 12.49 18.28 24.25
N VAL A 204 13.25 18.06 23.18
CA VAL A 204 12.80 17.32 22.00
C VAL A 204 13.04 15.83 22.17
N ARG A 205 11.99 15.03 22.06
CA ARG A 205 12.06 13.57 22.24
C ARG A 205 11.96 12.83 20.92
N ILE A 206 13.03 12.13 20.52
CA ILE A 206 13.08 11.45 19.22
C ILE A 206 13.61 10.03 19.33
N ARG A 207 12.94 9.06 18.70
CA ARG A 207 13.46 7.68 18.59
C ARG A 207 14.87 7.65 18.01
N VAL A 208 15.79 6.92 18.63
CA VAL A 208 17.11 6.62 18.06
C VAL A 208 16.92 5.62 16.91
N GLY A 209 17.56 5.82 15.75
CA GLY A 209 17.30 4.97 14.59
C GLY A 209 17.93 5.41 13.29
N ASN A 210 17.43 4.84 12.19
CA ASN A 210 17.88 5.07 10.81
C ASN A 210 19.38 4.75 10.59
N PRO A 211 19.81 3.50 10.84
CA PRO A 211 21.16 3.08 10.55
C PRO A 211 21.50 3.20 9.06
N ARG A 212 22.79 3.45 8.74
CA ARG A 212 23.27 3.22 7.37
C ARG A 212 23.06 1.76 7.00
N PHE A 213 22.87 1.48 5.71
CA PHE A 213 22.56 0.12 5.25
C PHE A 213 23.59 -0.91 5.73
N LEU A 214 24.89 -0.68 5.51
CA LEU A 214 25.94 -1.62 5.93
C LEU A 214 26.02 -1.73 7.45
N THR A 215 25.73 -0.65 8.18
CA THR A 215 25.67 -0.64 9.64
C THR A 215 24.56 -1.57 10.15
N ASN A 216 23.37 -1.54 9.56
CA ASN A 216 22.31 -2.51 9.87
C ASN A 216 22.70 -3.92 9.40
N TYR A 217 23.15 -4.07 8.15
CA TYR A 217 23.44 -5.37 7.54
C TYR A 217 24.52 -6.15 8.29
N PHE A 218 25.57 -5.48 8.81
CA PHE A 218 26.64 -6.12 9.57
C PHE A 218 26.48 -6.05 11.09
N MET A 219 25.38 -5.50 11.61
CA MET A 219 25.10 -5.50 13.05
C MET A 219 25.06 -6.94 13.57
N LYS A 220 25.76 -7.18 14.68
CA LYS A 220 25.83 -8.47 15.38
C LYS A 220 26.22 -8.24 16.84
N GLY A 221 26.02 -9.28 17.64
CA GLY A 221 26.34 -9.30 19.07
C GLY A 221 25.13 -9.00 19.95
N GLU A 222 25.31 -9.28 21.22
CA GLU A 222 24.33 -9.14 22.29
C GLU A 222 25.06 -8.67 23.55
N MET A 223 24.36 -7.93 24.41
CA MET A 223 24.85 -7.66 25.76
C MET A 223 24.26 -8.69 26.73
N ALA A 224 25.03 -9.12 27.72
CA ALA A 224 24.51 -9.95 28.80
C ALA A 224 25.29 -9.78 30.10
N ILE A 225 24.57 -9.90 31.22
CA ILE A 225 25.14 -9.86 32.57
C ILE A 225 24.42 -10.85 33.47
N PHE A 226 25.17 -11.49 34.36
CA PHE A 226 24.59 -12.40 35.35
C PHE A 226 24.08 -11.61 36.56
N SER A 227 22.86 -11.92 36.99
CA SER A 227 22.28 -11.43 38.23
C SER A 227 22.40 -12.51 39.30
N GLU A 228 23.21 -12.25 40.32
CA GLU A 228 23.30 -13.10 41.52
C GLU A 228 22.00 -13.09 42.33
N GLN A 229 21.28 -11.96 42.32
CA GLN A 229 20.02 -11.80 43.04
C GLN A 229 18.91 -12.66 42.45
N GLU A 230 18.77 -12.64 41.12
CA GLU A 230 17.75 -13.42 40.43
C GLU A 230 18.24 -14.84 40.10
N ASN A 231 19.55 -15.12 40.19
CA ASN A 231 20.20 -16.34 39.67
C ASN A 231 19.93 -16.59 38.16
N HIS A 232 19.81 -15.51 37.39
CA HIS A 232 19.52 -15.52 35.95
C HIS A 232 20.49 -14.65 35.15
N TRP A 233 20.67 -15.00 33.88
CA TRP A 233 21.32 -14.13 32.90
C TRP A 233 20.33 -13.13 32.33
N LEU A 234 20.69 -11.85 32.41
CA LEU A 234 19.95 -10.73 31.81
C LEU A 234 20.54 -10.46 30.43
N SER A 235 19.81 -10.77 29.36
CA SER A 235 20.29 -10.62 27.98
C SER A 235 19.54 -9.52 27.25
N ALA A 236 20.28 -8.67 26.54
CA ALA A 236 19.73 -7.58 25.75
C ALA A 236 20.32 -7.58 24.33
N VAL A 237 19.47 -7.87 23.34
CA VAL A 237 19.86 -8.02 21.92
C VAL A 237 19.34 -6.83 21.11
N PRO A 238 20.20 -6.03 20.46
CA PRO A 238 19.75 -4.91 19.64
C PRO A 238 19.14 -5.36 18.32
N TYR A 239 18.04 -4.71 17.94
CA TYR A 239 17.35 -4.89 16.67
C TYR A 239 16.80 -3.56 16.14
N PHE A 240 16.36 -3.54 14.88
CA PHE A 240 15.73 -2.36 14.28
C PHE A 240 14.26 -2.63 13.98
N THR A 241 13.35 -1.82 14.51
CA THR A 241 11.90 -2.00 14.32
C THR A 241 11.49 -1.94 12.85
N LEU A 242 10.53 -2.77 12.43
CA LEU A 242 10.05 -2.85 11.03
C LEU A 242 9.53 -1.51 10.45
N LYS A 243 8.58 -0.85 11.13
CA LYS A 243 7.91 0.36 10.59
C LYS A 243 8.83 1.59 10.56
N GLY A 244 9.65 1.79 11.60
CA GLY A 244 10.42 3.03 11.81
C GLY A 244 11.93 2.90 11.66
N VAL A 245 12.46 1.68 11.50
CA VAL A 245 13.90 1.37 11.55
C VAL A 245 14.58 2.03 12.75
N ASN A 246 13.88 2.05 13.89
CA ASN A 246 14.35 2.59 15.15
C ASN A 246 15.09 1.50 15.93
N LEU A 247 16.13 1.89 16.66
CA LEU A 247 16.87 0.99 17.53
C LEU A 247 16.01 0.64 18.75
N SER A 248 16.02 -0.65 19.08
CA SER A 248 15.42 -1.24 20.28
C SER A 248 16.30 -2.40 20.76
N LEU A 249 16.16 -2.80 22.02
CA LEU A 249 16.67 -4.06 22.56
C LEU A 249 15.51 -5.03 22.75
N THR A 250 15.72 -6.30 22.41
CA THR A 250 14.90 -7.40 22.94
C THR A 250 15.57 -7.87 24.22
N TYR A 251 14.82 -7.85 25.33
CA TYR A 251 15.25 -8.29 26.64
C TYR A 251 14.63 -9.64 26.99
N ASN A 252 15.48 -10.57 27.43
CA ASN A 252 15.09 -11.88 27.97
C ASN A 252 15.93 -12.18 29.22
N GLN A 253 15.30 -12.77 30.22
CA GLN A 253 15.98 -13.52 31.28
C GLN A 253 16.17 -14.97 30.86
N TYR A 254 17.30 -15.56 31.25
CA TYR A 254 17.59 -16.97 31.01
C TYR A 254 18.11 -17.62 32.28
N GLU A 255 17.67 -18.85 32.55
CA GLU A 255 18.29 -19.68 33.56
C GLU A 255 19.80 -19.83 33.30
N LYS A 256 20.57 -19.95 34.38
CA LYS A 256 22.04 -20.05 34.32
C LYS A 256 22.51 -21.10 33.32
N GLU A 257 21.95 -22.31 33.39
CA GLU A 257 22.32 -23.42 32.51
C GLU A 257 22.06 -23.11 31.02
N ALA A 258 20.93 -22.49 30.70
CA ALA A 258 20.53 -22.21 29.32
C ALA A 258 21.48 -21.22 28.65
N TYR A 259 21.78 -20.10 29.31
CA TYR A 259 22.66 -19.09 28.74
C TYR A 259 24.13 -19.52 28.78
N ASP A 260 24.57 -20.25 29.81
CA ASP A 260 25.93 -20.83 29.84
C ASP A 260 26.13 -21.85 28.71
N TYR A 261 25.10 -22.64 28.37
CA TYR A 261 25.11 -23.50 27.20
C TYR A 261 25.28 -22.70 25.91
N PHE A 262 24.52 -21.62 25.72
CA PHE A 262 24.65 -20.71 24.59
C PHE A 262 26.09 -20.14 24.49
N ARG A 263 26.64 -19.65 25.60
CA ARG A 263 28.00 -19.09 25.66
C ARG A 263 29.08 -20.11 25.32
N LYS A 264 28.99 -21.32 25.88
CA LYS A 264 29.94 -22.41 25.65
C LYS A 264 30.01 -22.83 24.17
N HIS A 265 28.88 -22.77 23.46
CA HIS A 265 28.75 -23.26 22.09
C HIS A 265 28.86 -22.19 20.99
N LYS A 266 29.07 -20.91 21.31
CA LYS A 266 29.17 -19.81 20.31
C LYS A 266 30.06 -20.12 19.10
N LYS A 267 31.16 -20.86 19.31
CA LYS A 267 32.12 -21.26 18.25
C LYS A 267 31.95 -22.70 17.73
N HIS A 268 31.03 -23.48 18.31
CA HIS A 268 30.96 -24.93 18.10
C HIS A 268 29.54 -25.44 17.75
N TRP A 269 28.64 -24.57 17.25
CA TRP A 269 27.28 -24.95 16.84
C TRP A 269 27.22 -26.09 15.81
N ASN A 270 28.24 -26.22 14.95
CA ASN A 270 28.35 -27.33 14.02
C ASN A 270 28.48 -28.70 14.73
N SER A 271 29.06 -28.75 15.92
CA SER A 271 29.15 -29.97 16.72
C SER A 271 27.77 -30.36 17.27
N VAL A 272 27.04 -29.38 17.83
CA VAL A 272 25.66 -29.55 18.33
C VAL A 272 24.76 -30.07 17.23
N LYS A 273 24.85 -29.49 16.03
CA LYS A 273 24.08 -29.96 14.86
C LYS A 273 24.40 -31.41 14.48
N LYS A 274 25.68 -31.82 14.52
CA LYS A 274 26.09 -33.20 14.16
C LYS A 274 25.53 -34.26 15.11
N GLN A 275 25.20 -33.91 16.35
CA GLN A 275 24.60 -34.84 17.32
C GLN A 275 23.22 -35.36 16.87
N ALA A 276 22.52 -34.62 16.00
CA ALA A 276 21.21 -35.01 15.45
C ALA A 276 21.26 -35.45 13.98
N LYS A 277 22.43 -35.77 13.41
CA LYS A 277 22.60 -36.00 11.95
C LYS A 277 21.64 -37.05 11.35
N ASN A 278 21.19 -38.03 12.13
CA ASN A 278 20.33 -39.12 11.68
C ASN A 278 18.90 -39.04 12.28
N ARG A 279 18.54 -37.89 12.87
CA ARG A 279 17.24 -37.67 13.51
C ARG A 279 16.50 -36.60 12.73
N ALA A 280 15.21 -36.82 12.46
CA ALA A 280 14.37 -35.81 11.84
C ALA A 280 13.83 -34.87 12.93
N VAL A 281 14.51 -33.75 13.16
CA VAL A 281 14.14 -32.81 14.25
C VAL A 281 13.31 -31.67 13.70
N TRP A 282 12.11 -31.48 14.24
CA TRP A 282 11.17 -30.43 13.82
C TRP A 282 10.82 -29.55 15.01
N ILE A 283 10.90 -28.24 14.83
CA ILE A 283 10.41 -27.25 15.79
C ILE A 283 9.08 -26.71 15.28
N VAL A 284 8.05 -26.76 16.11
CA VAL A 284 6.73 -26.22 15.82
C VAL A 284 6.33 -25.24 16.92
N GLY A 285 5.62 -24.18 16.56
CA GLY A 285 5.04 -23.28 17.56
C GLY A 285 4.33 -22.08 16.96
N GLU A 286 3.93 -21.17 17.82
CA GLU A 286 3.17 -19.97 17.46
C GLU A 286 3.86 -18.73 18.03
N ARG A 287 3.19 -18.03 18.93
CA ARG A 287 3.87 -17.14 19.89
C ARG A 287 4.29 -17.97 21.09
N SER A 288 5.31 -17.51 21.79
CA SER A 288 5.87 -18.17 22.98
C SER A 288 4.81 -18.53 24.03
N TYR A 289 3.68 -17.82 24.10
CA TYR A 289 2.60 -18.06 25.05
C TYR A 289 1.35 -18.74 24.47
N LYS A 290 1.33 -19.13 23.18
CA LYS A 290 0.14 -19.66 22.49
C LYS A 290 0.31 -21.10 21.96
N ALA A 291 -0.78 -21.87 22.03
CA ALA A 291 -0.94 -23.21 21.46
C ALA A 291 -2.43 -23.53 21.18
N GLN A 292 -3.00 -22.86 20.18
CA GLN A 292 -4.41 -23.04 19.80
C GLN A 292 -4.68 -22.92 18.29
N ASP A 293 -3.68 -22.58 17.48
CA ASP A 293 -3.83 -22.25 16.07
C ASP A 293 -3.16 -23.33 15.17
N ASN A 294 -2.86 -23.00 13.91
CA ASN A 294 -2.27 -23.92 12.95
C ASN A 294 -0.97 -24.60 13.44
N GLY A 295 -0.20 -23.95 14.33
CA GLY A 295 1.00 -24.53 14.93
C GLY A 295 0.64 -25.69 15.85
N TYR A 296 -0.34 -25.50 16.73
CA TYR A 296 -0.88 -26.56 17.59
C TYR A 296 -1.41 -27.76 16.79
N HIS A 297 -2.29 -27.51 15.81
CA HIS A 297 -2.90 -28.59 15.03
C HIS A 297 -1.87 -29.40 14.23
N PHE A 298 -0.88 -28.72 13.64
CA PHE A 298 0.17 -29.40 12.89
C PHE A 298 1.12 -30.19 13.82
N PHE A 299 1.46 -29.66 14.99
CA PHE A 299 2.25 -30.39 15.98
C PHE A 299 1.54 -31.65 16.47
N LYS A 300 0.25 -31.54 16.81
CA LYS A 300 -0.58 -32.68 17.18
C LYS A 300 -0.54 -33.76 16.11
N TYR A 301 -0.78 -33.39 14.84
CA TYR A 301 -0.70 -34.30 13.71
C TYR A 301 0.67 -35.02 13.61
N LEU A 302 1.78 -34.28 13.74
CA LEU A 302 3.11 -34.90 13.71
C LEU A 302 3.30 -35.91 14.84
N ARG A 303 2.89 -35.57 16.07
CA ARG A 303 3.04 -36.47 17.23
C ARG A 303 2.16 -37.71 17.15
N THR A 304 0.98 -37.62 16.53
CA THR A 304 0.03 -38.73 16.42
C THR A 304 0.24 -39.60 15.18
N ASN A 305 0.62 -39.01 14.05
CA ASN A 305 0.69 -39.70 12.75
C ASN A 305 2.13 -39.97 12.29
N HIS A 306 3.11 -39.23 12.81
CA HIS A 306 4.53 -39.36 12.46
C HIS A 306 5.41 -39.46 13.72
N PRO A 307 5.21 -40.45 14.59
CA PRO A 307 5.97 -40.58 15.84
C PRO A 307 7.47 -40.82 15.62
N GLU A 308 7.88 -41.23 14.42
CA GLU A 308 9.29 -41.33 13.99
C GLU A 308 10.01 -39.98 13.89
N ILE A 309 9.26 -38.88 13.86
CA ILE A 309 9.79 -37.52 13.81
C ILE A 309 9.91 -36.98 15.24
N ASP A 310 11.09 -36.47 15.55
CA ASP A 310 11.37 -35.73 16.77
C ASP A 310 10.78 -34.31 16.65
N ALA A 311 9.46 -34.22 16.64
CA ALA A 311 8.71 -32.97 16.62
C ALA A 311 8.61 -32.41 18.04
N TYR A 312 8.98 -31.14 18.21
CA TYR A 312 8.95 -30.43 19.49
C TYR A 312 8.10 -29.16 19.40
N TYR A 313 7.31 -28.90 20.45
CA TYR A 313 6.53 -27.65 20.57
C TYR A 313 7.23 -26.68 21.51
N VAL A 314 7.44 -25.43 21.08
CA VAL A 314 8.07 -24.38 21.89
C VAL A 314 7.00 -23.51 22.54
N ILE A 315 7.00 -23.45 23.88
CA ILE A 315 6.07 -22.65 24.68
C ILE A 315 6.68 -22.23 26.01
N GLN A 316 6.25 -21.10 26.57
CA GLN A 316 6.63 -20.65 27.91
C GLN A 316 6.12 -21.63 28.98
N ARG A 317 6.91 -21.80 30.04
CA ARG A 317 6.61 -22.74 31.13
C ARG A 317 5.31 -22.39 31.85
N ASP A 318 5.03 -21.11 32.02
CA ASP A 318 3.88 -20.54 32.73
C ASP A 318 2.67 -20.25 31.83
N SER A 319 2.75 -20.55 30.52
CA SER A 319 1.61 -20.35 29.61
C SER A 319 0.42 -21.23 30.01
N PRO A 320 -0.79 -20.66 30.19
CA PRO A 320 -2.01 -21.44 30.43
C PRO A 320 -2.35 -22.42 29.29
N GLU A 321 -1.91 -22.14 28.06
CA GLU A 321 -2.16 -22.97 26.87
C GLU A 321 -1.18 -24.15 26.76
N ARG A 322 -0.16 -24.24 27.62
CA ARG A 322 0.75 -25.40 27.70
C ARG A 322 0.02 -26.72 27.92
N LYS A 323 -1.12 -26.69 28.60
CA LYS A 323 -2.01 -27.84 28.82
C LYS A 323 -2.48 -28.49 27.51
N HIS A 324 -2.55 -27.75 26.40
CA HIS A 324 -3.00 -28.29 25.11
C HIS A 324 -1.94 -29.18 24.45
N VAL A 325 -0.65 -28.88 24.64
CA VAL A 325 0.47 -29.59 23.99
C VAL A 325 1.12 -30.65 24.88
N ALA A 326 1.05 -30.49 26.21
CA ALA A 326 1.64 -31.41 27.17
C ALA A 326 1.26 -32.90 26.96
N PRO A 327 0.00 -33.25 26.62
CA PRO A 327 -0.38 -34.66 26.40
C PRO A 327 0.36 -35.36 25.25
N PHE A 328 0.96 -34.62 24.31
CA PHE A 328 1.64 -35.19 23.14
C PHE A 328 3.16 -35.37 23.34
N GLY A 329 3.69 -35.00 24.51
CA GLY A 329 5.13 -35.04 24.82
C GLY A 329 5.94 -34.00 24.03
N ASN A 330 7.27 -34.06 24.11
CA ASN A 330 8.20 -33.19 23.36
C ASN A 330 7.90 -31.67 23.45
N VAL A 331 7.53 -31.19 24.63
CA VAL A 331 7.33 -29.76 24.89
C VAL A 331 8.65 -29.17 25.39
N ILE A 332 9.11 -28.10 24.76
CA ILE A 332 10.34 -27.38 25.10
C ILE A 332 9.96 -26.04 25.74
N ASP A 333 10.50 -25.79 26.92
CA ASP A 333 10.34 -24.51 27.61
C ASP A 333 11.09 -23.40 26.84
N PHE A 334 10.40 -22.31 26.52
CA PHE A 334 10.96 -21.18 25.80
C PHE A 334 12.20 -20.63 26.52
N GLY A 335 13.32 -20.52 25.79
CA GLY A 335 14.58 -19.98 26.29
C GLY A 335 15.45 -20.98 27.07
N SER A 336 14.99 -22.22 27.25
CA SER A 336 15.76 -23.28 27.92
C SER A 336 16.99 -23.73 27.12
N LYS A 337 17.89 -24.48 27.78
CA LYS A 337 19.03 -25.15 27.14
C LYS A 337 18.59 -26.04 25.98
N ASP A 338 17.53 -26.82 26.17
CA ASP A 338 16.98 -27.68 25.14
C ASP A 338 16.48 -26.86 23.95
N HIS A 339 15.90 -25.68 24.20
CA HIS A 339 15.52 -24.77 23.11
C HIS A 339 16.72 -24.33 22.27
N PHE A 340 17.83 -23.93 22.92
CA PHE A 340 19.09 -23.60 22.24
C PHE A 340 19.66 -24.75 21.42
N GLU A 341 19.59 -25.97 21.94
CA GLU A 341 20.08 -27.17 21.27
C GLU A 341 19.20 -27.55 20.07
N LYS A 342 17.89 -27.71 20.29
CA LYS A 342 16.98 -28.31 19.31
C LYS A 342 16.76 -27.42 18.10
N VAL A 343 16.75 -26.10 18.25
CA VAL A 343 16.67 -25.18 17.11
C VAL A 343 17.90 -25.28 16.18
N ILE A 344 19.08 -25.60 16.71
CA ILE A 344 20.30 -25.83 15.90
C ILE A 344 20.29 -27.22 15.23
N GLN A 345 19.71 -28.21 15.91
CA GLN A 345 19.54 -29.56 15.40
C GLN A 345 18.41 -29.69 14.36
N ALA A 346 17.47 -28.74 14.34
CA ALA A 346 16.27 -28.80 13.51
C ALA A 346 16.56 -28.85 12.00
N ASP A 347 15.79 -29.68 11.31
CA ASP A 347 15.64 -29.68 9.85
C ASP A 347 14.59 -28.66 9.41
N TYR A 348 13.53 -28.48 10.22
CA TYR A 348 12.40 -27.59 9.94
C TYR A 348 12.00 -26.78 11.18
N ILE A 349 11.65 -25.51 10.95
CA ILE A 349 11.02 -24.63 11.95
C ILE A 349 9.70 -24.16 11.36
N CYS A 350 8.60 -24.60 11.94
CA CYS A 350 7.24 -24.38 11.45
C CYS A 350 6.49 -23.45 12.40
N GLY A 351 6.09 -22.27 11.93
CA GLY A 351 5.42 -21.28 12.77
C GLY A 351 4.27 -20.56 12.08
N THR A 352 3.28 -20.13 12.86
CA THR A 352 2.13 -19.32 12.36
C THR A 352 2.46 -17.83 12.26
N HIS A 353 3.54 -17.41 12.90
CA HIS A 353 4.06 -16.05 12.93
C HIS A 353 5.46 -16.01 12.31
N HIS A 354 6.22 -14.96 12.61
CA HIS A 354 7.61 -14.85 12.22
C HIS A 354 8.44 -16.01 12.79
N PRO A 355 9.29 -16.69 12.00
CA PRO A 355 10.12 -17.80 12.50
C PRO A 355 10.96 -17.43 13.74
N ASP A 356 11.47 -16.19 13.80
CA ASP A 356 12.17 -15.63 14.96
C ASP A 356 11.39 -15.64 16.29
N SER A 357 10.06 -15.80 16.27
CA SER A 357 9.27 -16.03 17.49
C SER A 357 9.54 -17.40 18.12
N LEU A 358 10.12 -18.33 17.36
CA LEU A 358 10.48 -19.69 17.79
C LEU A 358 11.99 -19.84 18.02
N TYR A 359 12.74 -18.75 18.08
CA TYR A 359 14.16 -18.80 18.44
C TYR A 359 14.33 -18.49 19.92
N PRO A 360 15.24 -19.19 20.63
CA PRO A 360 15.52 -18.89 22.03
C PRO A 360 16.08 -17.49 22.21
N ILE A 361 16.89 -17.02 21.24
CA ILE A 361 17.49 -15.69 21.23
C ILE A 361 17.50 -15.13 19.80
N ARG A 362 17.25 -13.82 19.68
CA ARG A 362 17.26 -13.10 18.39
C ARG A 362 18.64 -12.56 17.99
N SER A 363 19.72 -13.06 18.61
CA SER A 363 21.08 -12.65 18.25
C SER A 363 21.46 -13.21 16.88
N ARG A 364 21.95 -12.34 15.98
CA ARG A 364 22.48 -12.78 14.67
C ARG A 364 23.64 -13.75 14.78
N GLU A 365 24.36 -13.74 15.91
CA GLU A 365 25.44 -14.71 16.15
C GLU A 365 24.91 -16.14 16.32
N TYR A 366 23.72 -16.29 16.89
CA TYR A 366 23.02 -17.58 16.98
C TYR A 366 22.33 -17.92 15.65
N ILE A 367 21.49 -17.01 15.14
CA ILE A 367 20.61 -17.23 13.98
C ILE A 367 21.39 -17.68 12.73
N LYS A 368 22.59 -17.15 12.49
CA LYS A 368 23.42 -17.52 11.32
C LYS A 368 23.78 -19.01 11.26
N ASN A 369 23.67 -19.75 12.37
CA ASN A 369 23.97 -21.18 12.44
C ASN A 369 22.71 -22.05 12.25
N ILE A 370 21.51 -21.45 12.22
CA ILE A 370 20.25 -22.17 12.01
C ILE A 370 20.13 -22.55 10.53
N SER A 371 20.32 -23.83 10.23
CA SER A 371 20.19 -24.37 8.88
C SER A 371 18.80 -24.87 8.52
N ALA A 372 17.90 -24.98 9.50
CA ALA A 372 16.54 -25.45 9.30
C ALA A 372 15.83 -24.66 8.19
N LYS A 373 14.96 -25.31 7.43
CA LYS A 373 14.03 -24.64 6.51
C LYS A 373 12.89 -24.02 7.33
N LYS A 374 12.48 -22.80 6.98
CA LYS A 374 11.47 -22.02 7.71
C LYS A 374 10.14 -22.15 7.00
N ILE A 375 9.15 -22.70 7.69
CA ILE A 375 7.81 -22.94 7.16
C ILE A 375 6.84 -21.97 7.82
N PHE A 376 6.14 -21.19 7.01
CA PHE A 376 5.10 -20.29 7.49
C PHE A 376 3.75 -20.98 7.35
N LEU A 377 3.18 -21.40 8.47
CA LEU A 377 1.89 -22.09 8.56
C LEU A 377 0.69 -21.13 8.53
N GLN A 378 0.96 -19.81 8.58
CA GLN A 378 -0.03 -18.74 8.57
C GLN A 378 -0.95 -18.75 9.83
N HIS A 379 -1.45 -17.58 10.22
CA HIS A 379 -2.37 -17.45 11.37
C HIS A 379 -3.86 -17.59 10.98
N GLY A 380 -4.19 -17.39 9.71
CA GLY A 380 -5.56 -17.39 9.21
C GLY A 380 -5.61 -16.70 7.85
N VAL A 381 -6.71 -16.87 7.11
CA VAL A 381 -6.86 -16.35 5.75
C VAL A 381 -6.57 -14.84 5.72
N PHE A 382 -5.62 -14.42 4.89
CA PHE A 382 -5.26 -13.01 4.73
C PHE A 382 -5.85 -12.43 3.46
N GLY A 383 -6.06 -11.11 3.47
CA GLY A 383 -6.50 -10.38 2.28
C GLY A 383 -7.16 -9.07 2.63
N THR A 384 -8.01 -9.08 3.67
CA THR A 384 -8.78 -7.90 4.12
C THR A 384 -7.88 -6.70 4.41
N LYS A 385 -6.73 -6.92 5.04
CA LYS A 385 -5.68 -5.92 5.24
C LYS A 385 -4.45 -6.21 4.39
N ASN A 386 -3.76 -5.15 3.98
CA ASN A 386 -2.46 -5.27 3.32
C ASN A 386 -1.38 -5.77 4.30
N ILE A 387 -0.95 -7.02 4.14
CA ILE A 387 0.07 -7.67 4.97
C ILE A 387 1.48 -7.60 4.38
N THR A 388 1.66 -7.05 3.16
CA THR A 388 2.98 -6.82 2.54
C THR A 388 3.98 -6.14 3.48
N PRO A 389 3.64 -5.12 4.29
CA PRO A 389 4.60 -4.49 5.21
C PRO A 389 5.13 -5.41 6.33
N ILE A 390 4.50 -6.56 6.54
CA ILE A 390 4.80 -7.50 7.64
C ILE A 390 5.45 -8.77 7.09
N TYR A 391 4.87 -9.36 6.05
CA TYR A 391 5.24 -10.69 5.57
C TYR A 391 5.85 -10.71 4.17
N ALA A 392 6.05 -9.57 3.50
CA ALA A 392 6.68 -9.60 2.18
C ALA A 392 8.15 -10.01 2.25
N LYS A 393 8.61 -10.66 1.19
CA LYS A 393 9.95 -11.25 1.11
C LYS A 393 11.10 -10.24 1.25
N TRP A 394 10.85 -8.98 0.93
CA TRP A 394 11.82 -7.88 1.09
C TRP A 394 11.75 -7.17 2.45
N VAL A 395 10.81 -7.56 3.32
CA VAL A 395 10.78 -7.08 4.69
C VAL A 395 11.96 -7.68 5.42
N ASN A 396 12.71 -6.81 6.10
CA ASN A 396 13.88 -7.25 6.88
C ASN A 396 13.40 -8.20 7.99
N GLU A 397 14.12 -9.29 8.22
CA GLU A 397 13.86 -10.32 9.25
C GLU A 397 12.87 -11.42 8.82
N PHE A 398 11.81 -11.16 8.04
CA PHE A 398 10.86 -12.22 7.66
C PHE A 398 11.38 -13.08 6.50
N TYR A 399 11.99 -14.22 6.85
CA TYR A 399 12.52 -15.17 5.90
C TYR A 399 11.81 -16.52 6.00
N THR A 400 11.21 -16.95 4.89
CA THR A 400 10.43 -18.20 4.79
C THR A 400 10.87 -18.98 3.55
N ASP A 401 11.08 -20.29 3.70
CA ASP A 401 11.40 -21.22 2.61
C ASP A 401 10.14 -21.80 1.95
N LEU A 402 9.05 -21.97 2.70
CA LEU A 402 7.74 -22.40 2.20
C LEU A 402 6.61 -21.67 2.91
N PHE A 403 5.73 -21.05 2.13
CA PHE A 403 4.55 -20.32 2.57
C PHE A 403 3.31 -21.18 2.31
N ILE A 404 2.61 -21.56 3.39
CA ILE A 404 1.35 -22.31 3.31
C ILE A 404 0.19 -21.34 3.16
N THR A 405 -0.74 -21.65 2.25
CA THR A 405 -1.95 -20.86 1.98
C THR A 405 -3.19 -21.74 1.94
N SER A 406 -4.37 -21.15 2.16
CA SER A 406 -5.65 -21.87 2.12
C SER A 406 -6.18 -22.09 0.70
N SER A 407 -5.83 -21.20 -0.24
CA SER A 407 -6.38 -21.16 -1.60
C SER A 407 -5.36 -20.73 -2.65
N GLU A 408 -5.67 -20.98 -3.92
CA GLU A 408 -4.90 -20.42 -5.03
C GLU A 408 -4.96 -18.88 -5.02
N LYS A 409 -6.05 -18.28 -4.55
CA LYS A 409 -6.17 -16.82 -4.44
C LYS A 409 -5.13 -16.23 -3.49
N GLU A 410 -5.00 -16.78 -2.29
CA GLU A 410 -3.96 -16.35 -1.35
C GLU A 410 -2.55 -16.63 -1.86
N ARG A 411 -2.36 -17.79 -2.51
CA ARG A 411 -1.09 -18.12 -3.16
C ARG A 411 -0.71 -17.05 -4.19
N GLN A 412 -1.68 -16.56 -4.96
CA GLN A 412 -1.45 -15.43 -5.86
C GLN A 412 -1.08 -14.18 -5.10
N ILE A 413 -1.82 -13.77 -4.07
CA ILE A 413 -1.49 -12.56 -3.29
C ILE A 413 -0.05 -12.64 -2.74
N ALA A 414 0.39 -13.80 -2.23
CA ALA A 414 1.76 -14.00 -1.76
C ALA A 414 2.81 -13.83 -2.88
N MET A 415 2.52 -14.32 -4.09
CA MET A 415 3.40 -14.13 -5.25
C MET A 415 3.40 -12.67 -5.73
N VAL A 416 2.21 -12.06 -5.78
CA VAL A 416 1.94 -10.74 -6.35
C VAL A 416 2.45 -9.62 -5.48
N ASP A 417 1.92 -9.56 -4.27
CA ASP A 417 2.04 -8.39 -3.42
C ASP A 417 3.19 -8.54 -2.44
N MET A 418 3.69 -9.77 -2.27
CA MET A 418 4.70 -10.11 -1.26
C MET A 418 6.01 -10.65 -1.88
N GLY A 419 6.02 -10.95 -3.18
CA GLY A 419 7.23 -11.26 -3.95
C GLY A 419 7.79 -12.68 -3.75
N TYR A 420 6.96 -13.61 -3.30
CA TYR A 420 7.32 -15.03 -3.25
C TYR A 420 7.30 -15.66 -4.65
N HIS A 421 8.12 -16.69 -4.84
CA HIS A 421 8.10 -17.46 -6.09
C HIS A 421 7.12 -18.62 -6.04
N GLU A 422 6.80 -19.13 -7.23
CA GLU A 422 5.86 -20.23 -7.41
C GLU A 422 6.25 -21.47 -6.59
N GLU A 423 7.56 -21.77 -6.52
CA GLU A 423 8.10 -22.90 -5.75
C GLU A 423 8.18 -22.65 -4.22
N GLU A 424 7.85 -21.44 -3.76
CA GLU A 424 7.92 -21.02 -2.37
C GLU A 424 6.55 -20.88 -1.71
N VAL A 425 5.46 -21.07 -2.47
CA VAL A 425 4.09 -20.92 -1.97
C VAL A 425 3.22 -22.09 -2.45
N VAL A 426 2.49 -22.70 -1.53
CA VAL A 426 1.63 -23.85 -1.82
C VAL A 426 0.26 -23.68 -1.16
N ALA A 427 -0.79 -23.98 -1.91
CA ALA A 427 -2.16 -24.04 -1.39
C ALA A 427 -2.46 -25.47 -0.91
N THR A 428 -2.54 -25.65 0.41
CA THR A 428 -2.81 -26.96 1.05
C THR A 428 -4.07 -26.95 1.89
N GLY A 429 -4.66 -25.79 2.16
CA GLY A 429 -5.53 -25.61 3.33
C GLY A 429 -4.69 -25.37 4.59
N LEU A 430 -5.28 -24.69 5.58
CA LEU A 430 -4.61 -24.43 6.86
C LEU A 430 -4.75 -25.64 7.80
N ALA A 431 -3.78 -25.84 8.68
CA ALA A 431 -3.72 -27.00 9.58
C ALA A 431 -4.97 -27.16 10.46
N ARG A 432 -5.55 -26.05 10.93
CA ARG A 432 -6.78 -26.05 11.76
C ARG A 432 -8.03 -26.48 11.01
N PHE A 433 -8.05 -26.41 9.68
CA PHE A 433 -9.23 -26.74 8.88
C PHE A 433 -9.67 -28.20 9.04
N GLU A 434 -8.75 -29.10 9.36
CA GLU A 434 -9.09 -30.49 9.67
C GLU A 434 -10.07 -30.60 10.85
N THR A 435 -9.93 -29.72 11.85
CA THR A 435 -10.85 -29.65 12.99
C THR A 435 -12.10 -28.83 12.65
N LEU A 436 -11.95 -27.78 11.83
CA LEU A 436 -13.06 -26.95 11.37
C LEU A 436 -14.14 -27.78 10.66
N PHE A 437 -13.73 -28.66 9.73
CA PHE A 437 -14.64 -29.52 8.95
C PHE A 437 -15.06 -30.80 9.66
N LYS A 438 -14.66 -30.98 10.93
CA LYS A 438 -15.12 -32.11 11.73
C LYS A 438 -16.52 -31.80 12.28
N ASN A 439 -17.48 -32.67 12.01
CA ASN A 439 -18.85 -32.55 12.52
C ASN A 439 -18.97 -33.21 13.90
N ASP A 440 -18.27 -32.65 14.89
CA ASP A 440 -18.19 -33.16 16.27
C ASP A 440 -18.73 -32.18 17.33
N ILE A 441 -19.24 -31.02 16.92
CA ILE A 441 -19.83 -30.02 17.80
C ILE A 441 -21.25 -29.73 17.31
N PRO A 442 -22.27 -29.81 18.18
CA PRO A 442 -23.65 -29.50 17.79
C PRO A 442 -23.82 -28.01 17.51
N LEU A 443 -24.63 -27.69 16.50
CA LEU A 443 -25.02 -26.31 16.19
C LEU A 443 -25.95 -25.77 17.28
N LYS A 444 -25.61 -24.61 17.84
CA LYS A 444 -26.42 -23.85 18.78
C LYS A 444 -27.12 -22.71 18.06
N ARG A 445 -28.29 -22.33 18.57
CA ARG A 445 -29.04 -21.16 18.08
C ARG A 445 -28.41 -19.88 18.64
N GLN A 446 -27.29 -19.46 18.07
CA GLN A 446 -26.57 -18.27 18.53
C GLN A 446 -25.93 -17.46 17.39
N VAL A 447 -25.78 -16.15 17.63
CA VAL A 447 -25.05 -15.20 16.80
C VAL A 447 -23.72 -14.89 17.46
N LEU A 448 -22.63 -15.05 16.73
CA LEU A 448 -21.28 -14.69 17.19
C LEU A 448 -20.90 -13.30 16.70
N ILE A 449 -20.77 -12.36 17.62
CA ILE A 449 -20.27 -11.00 17.38
C ILE A 449 -18.79 -10.97 17.78
N ILE A 450 -17.89 -10.78 16.82
CA ILE A 450 -16.43 -10.86 17.04
C ILE A 450 -15.65 -9.77 16.29
N PRO A 451 -15.48 -8.58 16.90
CA PRO A 451 -14.84 -7.44 16.24
C PRO A 451 -13.31 -7.52 16.22
N THR A 452 -12.68 -6.88 15.23
CA THR A 452 -11.21 -6.78 15.14
C THR A 452 -10.66 -5.63 15.99
N TRP A 453 -9.49 -5.78 16.61
CA TRP A 453 -8.86 -4.70 17.36
C TRP A 453 -8.31 -3.55 16.49
N ARG A 454 -8.28 -2.33 17.06
CA ARG A 454 -7.73 -1.13 16.41
C ARG A 454 -6.38 -0.72 17.00
N ASP A 455 -5.34 -0.71 16.17
CA ASP A 455 -3.95 -0.48 16.62
C ASP A 455 -3.66 0.97 17.04
N TRP A 456 -4.57 1.91 16.77
CA TRP A 456 -4.50 3.29 17.25
C TRP A 456 -5.15 3.52 18.62
N ILE A 457 -5.85 2.52 19.18
CA ILE A 457 -6.35 2.59 20.55
C ILE A 457 -5.23 2.13 21.46
N THR A 458 -4.70 3.04 22.26
CA THR A 458 -3.49 2.79 23.07
C THR A 458 -3.70 2.96 24.58
N ASN A 459 -4.85 3.49 25.01
CA ASN A 459 -5.20 3.68 26.41
C ASN A 459 -6.73 3.87 26.57
N ASN A 460 -7.18 3.92 27.83
CA ASN A 460 -8.60 4.05 28.20
C ASN A 460 -9.25 5.32 27.67
N GLN A 461 -8.59 6.48 27.79
CA GLN A 461 -9.15 7.75 27.31
C GLN A 461 -9.42 7.69 25.79
N ILE A 462 -8.46 7.21 25.01
CA ILE A 462 -8.62 7.07 23.55
C ILE A 462 -9.71 6.06 23.21
N PHE A 463 -9.88 5.01 24.02
CA PHE A 463 -10.94 4.02 23.82
C PHE A 463 -12.33 4.63 24.05
N GLU A 464 -12.54 5.31 25.18
CA GLU A 464 -13.82 5.95 25.54
C GLU A 464 -14.26 7.00 24.51
N GLU A 465 -13.31 7.81 24.01
CA GLU A 465 -13.59 8.82 22.98
C GLU A 465 -13.64 8.23 21.54
N SER A 466 -13.41 6.93 21.37
CA SER A 466 -13.31 6.33 20.03
C SER A 466 -14.66 6.07 19.38
N ASP A 467 -14.73 6.34 18.08
CA ASP A 467 -15.84 5.87 17.24
C ASP A 467 -16.02 4.34 17.33
N TYR A 468 -14.94 3.59 17.60
CA TYR A 468 -15.01 2.14 17.74
C TYR A 468 -15.86 1.71 18.93
N PHE A 469 -15.61 2.29 20.11
CA PHE A 469 -16.40 1.98 21.30
C PHE A 469 -17.85 2.40 21.11
N ARG A 470 -18.08 3.67 20.70
CA ARG A 470 -19.42 4.22 20.48
C ARG A 470 -20.26 3.34 19.54
N ARG A 471 -19.72 2.93 18.39
CA ARG A 471 -20.47 2.14 17.39
C ARG A 471 -20.85 0.74 17.87
N TYR A 472 -20.00 0.08 18.66
CA TYR A 472 -20.34 -1.23 19.22
C TYR A 472 -21.25 -1.10 20.43
N GLU A 473 -21.14 -0.05 21.23
CA GLU A 473 -22.10 0.25 22.29
C GLU A 473 -23.50 0.49 21.69
N GLU A 474 -23.62 1.41 20.72
CA GLU A 474 -24.88 1.70 20.00
C GLU A 474 -25.52 0.43 19.44
N LEU A 475 -24.75 -0.42 18.76
CA LEU A 475 -25.24 -1.68 18.19
C LEU A 475 -25.67 -2.70 19.26
N LEU A 476 -24.86 -2.92 20.30
CA LEU A 476 -25.13 -3.94 21.31
C LEU A 476 -26.33 -3.57 22.19
N PHE A 477 -26.61 -2.29 22.38
CA PHE A 477 -27.76 -1.79 23.13
C PHE A 477 -28.95 -1.44 22.24
N ASP A 478 -28.87 -1.66 20.92
CA ASP A 478 -29.99 -1.40 19.99
C ASP A 478 -31.17 -2.35 20.30
N PRO A 479 -32.37 -1.83 20.60
CA PRO A 479 -33.55 -2.66 20.88
C PRO A 479 -33.90 -3.63 19.74
N ARG A 480 -33.60 -3.28 18.48
CA ARG A 480 -33.89 -4.10 17.31
C ARG A 480 -32.98 -5.33 17.21
N LEU A 481 -31.76 -5.26 17.76
CA LEU A 481 -30.88 -6.42 17.85
C LEU A 481 -31.45 -7.46 18.82
N LYS A 482 -32.01 -6.98 19.94
CA LYS A 482 -32.73 -7.83 20.90
C LYS A 482 -34.00 -8.41 20.29
N GLU A 483 -34.80 -7.60 19.59
CA GLU A 483 -35.99 -8.08 18.87
C GLU A 483 -35.64 -9.19 17.87
N PHE A 484 -34.58 -9.01 17.10
CA PHE A 484 -34.07 -10.04 16.19
C PHE A 484 -33.76 -11.35 16.92
N ALA A 485 -33.01 -11.27 18.03
CA ALA A 485 -32.64 -12.44 18.83
C ALA A 485 -33.88 -13.16 19.39
N GLU A 486 -34.86 -12.42 19.92
CA GLU A 486 -36.10 -12.96 20.47
C GLU A 486 -36.99 -13.58 19.37
N LYS A 487 -37.19 -12.88 18.25
CA LYS A 487 -38.03 -13.33 17.11
C LYS A 487 -37.57 -14.68 16.56
N PHE A 488 -36.26 -14.90 16.48
CA PHE A 488 -35.69 -16.12 15.92
C PHE A 488 -35.13 -17.11 16.96
N GLY A 489 -35.30 -16.82 18.25
CA GLY A 489 -34.84 -17.65 19.37
C GLY A 489 -33.33 -17.92 19.32
N LEU A 490 -32.54 -16.85 19.28
CA LEU A 490 -31.07 -16.87 19.21
C LEU A 490 -30.45 -16.28 20.48
N GLU A 491 -29.32 -16.83 20.92
CA GLU A 491 -28.43 -16.20 21.91
C GLU A 491 -27.44 -15.26 21.20
N LEU A 492 -27.18 -14.09 21.78
CA LEU A 492 -26.17 -13.16 21.27
C LEU A 492 -24.87 -13.33 22.06
N ILE A 493 -23.79 -13.72 21.38
CA ILE A 493 -22.46 -13.92 21.98
C ILE A 493 -21.53 -12.81 21.52
N PHE A 494 -20.94 -12.06 22.44
CA PHE A 494 -19.93 -11.04 22.14
C PHE A 494 -18.55 -11.50 22.58
N CYS A 495 -17.72 -11.91 21.61
CA CYS A 495 -16.38 -12.42 21.85
C CYS A 495 -15.34 -11.30 21.68
N LEU A 496 -14.70 -10.91 22.78
CA LEU A 496 -13.72 -9.83 22.80
C LEU A 496 -12.37 -10.27 22.23
N HIS A 497 -11.74 -9.41 21.42
CA HIS A 497 -10.39 -9.65 20.93
C HIS A 497 -9.37 -9.69 22.11
N PRO A 498 -8.24 -10.43 22.02
CA PRO A 498 -7.21 -10.48 23.08
C PRO A 498 -6.65 -9.13 23.55
N ASN A 499 -6.60 -8.13 22.68
CA ASN A 499 -6.17 -6.77 23.04
C ASN A 499 -7.29 -5.93 23.69
N MET A 500 -8.50 -6.47 23.81
CA MET A 500 -9.67 -5.79 24.40
C MET A 500 -9.88 -6.15 25.88
N GLN A 501 -9.04 -7.00 26.48
CA GLN A 501 -9.29 -7.54 27.82
C GLN A 501 -9.36 -6.44 28.90
N ASP A 502 -8.55 -5.38 28.76
CA ASP A 502 -8.56 -4.23 29.67
C ASP A 502 -9.86 -3.41 29.60
N TYR A 503 -10.67 -3.62 28.56
CA TYR A 503 -11.90 -2.87 28.28
C TYR A 503 -13.18 -3.71 28.47
N VAL A 504 -13.07 -4.92 29.01
CA VAL A 504 -14.22 -5.82 29.24
C VAL A 504 -15.32 -5.12 30.05
N ARG A 505 -14.94 -4.34 31.08
CA ARG A 505 -15.87 -3.64 31.97
C ARG A 505 -16.85 -2.71 31.26
N TYR A 506 -16.50 -2.18 30.08
CA TYR A 506 -17.38 -1.29 29.33
C TYR A 506 -18.55 -2.03 28.67
N PHE A 507 -18.49 -3.36 28.58
CA PHE A 507 -19.51 -4.19 27.93
C PHE A 507 -20.25 -5.13 28.90
N GLU A 508 -19.95 -5.08 30.21
CA GLU A 508 -20.55 -6.01 31.19
C GLU A 508 -22.07 -5.89 31.31
N ASN A 509 -22.61 -4.70 31.03
CA ASN A 509 -24.05 -4.42 31.06
C ASN A 509 -24.74 -4.61 29.69
N ALA A 510 -24.01 -4.98 28.64
CA ALA A 510 -24.60 -5.20 27.33
C ALA A 510 -25.56 -6.41 27.37
N PRO A 511 -26.70 -6.37 26.66
CA PRO A 511 -27.69 -7.46 26.64
C PRO A 511 -27.23 -8.67 25.79
N VAL A 512 -26.00 -9.12 26.01
CA VAL A 512 -25.31 -10.21 25.28
C VAL A 512 -24.43 -11.01 26.24
N THR A 513 -24.14 -12.26 25.89
CA THR A 513 -23.16 -13.08 26.62
C THR A 513 -21.75 -12.66 26.23
N VAL A 514 -21.03 -11.96 27.12
CA VAL A 514 -19.65 -11.52 26.88
C VAL A 514 -18.67 -12.68 27.16
N ILE A 515 -17.88 -13.04 26.15
CA ILE A 515 -16.83 -14.08 26.25
C ILE A 515 -15.46 -13.41 26.34
N LYS A 516 -14.70 -13.74 27.39
CA LYS A 516 -13.34 -13.23 27.62
C LYS A 516 -12.30 -14.19 27.03
N GLN A 517 -11.06 -13.72 26.92
CA GLN A 517 -10.00 -14.53 26.33
C GLN A 517 -9.71 -15.76 27.20
N GLY A 518 -9.77 -16.95 26.60
CA GLY A 518 -9.47 -18.23 27.26
C GLY A 518 -10.67 -18.93 27.88
N ASP A 519 -11.85 -18.28 27.93
CA ASP A 519 -13.09 -18.89 28.43
C ASP A 519 -13.60 -20.00 27.50
N ARG A 520 -13.48 -19.77 26.19
CA ARG A 520 -13.93 -20.66 25.11
C ARG A 520 -12.90 -20.66 24.00
N ASP A 521 -12.81 -21.77 23.28
CA ASP A 521 -12.05 -21.86 22.04
C ASP A 521 -12.80 -21.16 20.89
N VAL A 522 -12.09 -20.37 20.08
CA VAL A 522 -12.70 -19.61 18.98
C VAL A 522 -13.17 -20.52 17.84
N GLN A 523 -12.48 -21.63 17.56
CA GLN A 523 -12.94 -22.60 16.54
C GLN A 523 -14.24 -23.28 16.99
N ASP A 524 -14.39 -23.56 18.28
CA ASP A 524 -15.64 -24.12 18.81
C ASP A 524 -16.79 -23.12 18.62
N LEU A 525 -16.59 -21.84 18.98
CA LEU A 525 -17.57 -20.77 18.75
C LEU A 525 -17.97 -20.64 17.28
N ILE A 526 -17.01 -20.73 16.34
CA ILE A 526 -17.25 -20.70 14.90
C ILE A 526 -18.14 -21.88 14.46
N LYS A 527 -17.87 -23.08 14.99
CA LYS A 527 -18.59 -24.30 14.62
C LYS A 527 -19.99 -24.38 15.20
N GLU A 528 -20.19 -23.89 16.42
CA GLU A 528 -21.50 -23.97 17.09
C GLU A 528 -22.43 -22.79 16.75
N SER A 529 -21.93 -21.65 16.26
CA SER A 529 -22.79 -20.48 15.96
C SER A 529 -23.48 -20.56 14.59
N MET A 530 -24.67 -19.96 14.45
CA MET A 530 -25.45 -19.94 13.20
C MET A 530 -25.11 -18.76 12.29
N VAL A 531 -24.84 -17.59 12.87
CA VAL A 531 -24.53 -16.35 12.16
C VAL A 531 -23.30 -15.71 12.78
N MET A 532 -22.48 -15.04 11.97
CA MET A 532 -21.36 -14.23 12.44
C MET A 532 -21.55 -12.76 12.07
N LEU A 533 -21.36 -11.88 13.03
CA LEU A 533 -21.20 -10.43 12.85
C LEU A 533 -19.75 -10.04 13.21
N THR A 534 -19.05 -9.46 12.25
CA THR A 534 -17.62 -9.13 12.35
C THR A 534 -17.34 -7.90 11.48
N ASP A 535 -16.08 -7.51 11.30
CA ASP A 535 -15.69 -6.34 10.52
C ASP A 535 -14.64 -6.64 9.44
N TYR A 536 -13.38 -6.85 9.82
CA TYR A 536 -12.25 -7.15 8.93
C TYR A 536 -11.53 -8.45 9.30
N SER A 537 -12.11 -9.21 10.22
CA SER A 537 -11.46 -10.38 10.82
C SER A 537 -11.29 -11.53 9.84
N SER A 538 -10.13 -12.18 9.88
CA SER A 538 -9.85 -13.37 9.07
C SER A 538 -10.71 -14.57 9.46
N VAL A 539 -11.25 -14.61 10.69
CA VAL A 539 -12.14 -15.68 11.16
C VAL A 539 -13.46 -15.74 10.40
N ALA A 540 -13.84 -14.65 9.73
CA ALA A 540 -14.99 -14.61 8.85
C ALA A 540 -14.90 -15.63 7.71
N PHE A 541 -13.68 -15.85 7.18
CA PHE A 541 -13.46 -16.85 6.15
C PHE A 541 -13.68 -18.25 6.70
N ASP A 542 -13.09 -18.60 7.84
CA ASP A 542 -13.31 -19.89 8.51
C ASP A 542 -14.82 -20.16 8.73
N PHE A 543 -15.60 -19.15 9.14
CA PHE A 543 -17.04 -19.27 9.31
C PHE A 543 -17.78 -19.45 7.98
N SER A 544 -17.41 -18.68 6.96
CA SER A 544 -17.99 -18.80 5.60
C SER A 544 -17.68 -20.15 4.94
N PHE A 545 -16.56 -20.78 5.27
CA PHE A 545 -16.24 -22.15 4.83
C PHE A 545 -17.15 -23.20 5.47
N LEU A 546 -17.99 -22.85 6.45
CA LEU A 546 -19.06 -23.74 6.92
C LEU A 546 -20.40 -23.48 6.20
N HIS A 547 -20.40 -22.61 5.19
CA HIS A 547 -21.59 -22.12 4.47
C HIS A 547 -22.62 -21.48 5.40
N LYS A 548 -22.12 -20.71 6.36
CA LYS A 548 -22.93 -19.96 7.31
C LYS A 548 -22.84 -18.46 7.02
N PRO A 549 -23.95 -17.72 7.18
CA PRO A 549 -24.02 -16.31 6.80
C PRO A 549 -23.15 -15.41 7.69
N VAL A 550 -22.53 -14.42 7.06
CA VAL A 550 -21.66 -13.41 7.70
C VAL A 550 -22.17 -12.01 7.36
N VAL A 551 -22.14 -11.11 8.35
CA VAL A 551 -22.36 -9.67 8.16
C VAL A 551 -21.08 -8.93 8.58
N TYR A 552 -20.64 -7.99 7.74
CA TYR A 552 -19.43 -7.18 7.95
C TYR A 552 -19.77 -5.74 8.32
N TYR A 553 -19.49 -5.31 9.54
CA TYR A 553 -19.68 -3.94 10.02
C TYR A 553 -18.40 -3.10 9.88
N GLN A 554 -18.30 -2.32 8.80
CA GLN A 554 -17.06 -1.65 8.36
C GLN A 554 -17.12 -0.12 8.42
N PHE A 555 -17.69 0.44 9.49
CA PHE A 555 -17.88 1.89 9.69
C PHE A 555 -16.58 2.73 9.58
N ASP A 556 -15.40 2.15 9.81
CA ASP A 556 -14.10 2.86 9.85
C ASP A 556 -13.10 2.41 8.75
N ARG A 557 -13.59 1.89 7.62
CA ARG A 557 -12.77 1.25 6.56
C ARG A 557 -11.54 2.04 6.13
N ASN A 558 -11.71 3.33 5.84
CA ASN A 558 -10.61 4.19 5.38
C ASN A 558 -9.51 4.32 6.44
N ARG A 559 -9.87 4.40 7.72
CA ARG A 559 -8.94 4.50 8.84
C ARG A 559 -8.25 3.15 9.11
N PHE A 560 -9.00 2.04 9.06
CA PHE A 560 -8.49 0.70 9.29
C PHE A 560 -7.45 0.25 8.25
N LEU A 561 -7.73 0.47 6.95
CA LEU A 561 -6.82 0.13 5.85
C LEU A 561 -5.61 1.08 5.82
N GLY A 562 -5.81 2.35 6.14
CA GLY A 562 -4.77 3.36 6.19
C GLY A 562 -4.15 3.63 4.82
N LYS A 563 -2.82 3.67 4.73
CA LYS A 563 -2.10 4.06 3.49
C LYS A 563 -2.04 2.99 2.43
N ASN A 564 -2.16 1.72 2.83
CA ASN A 564 -2.05 0.59 1.92
C ASN A 564 -3.44 0.00 1.75
N PRO A 565 -3.99 -0.04 0.53
CA PRO A 565 -5.30 -0.63 0.30
C PRO A 565 -5.26 -2.14 0.59
N SER A 566 -6.43 -2.71 0.89
CA SER A 566 -6.64 -4.15 0.99
C SER A 566 -6.03 -4.93 -0.18
N HIS A 567 -5.63 -6.19 0.03
CA HIS A 567 -5.27 -7.06 -1.09
C HIS A 567 -6.51 -7.45 -1.92
N LEU A 568 -7.68 -7.40 -1.29
CA LEU A 568 -8.96 -7.76 -1.89
C LEU A 568 -9.75 -6.52 -2.32
N ASP A 569 -10.56 -6.69 -3.35
CA ASP A 569 -11.70 -5.81 -3.62
C ASP A 569 -12.84 -6.20 -2.65
N LEU A 570 -12.85 -5.56 -1.47
CA LEU A 570 -13.71 -5.96 -0.35
C LEU A 570 -15.18 -6.10 -0.74
N ASP A 571 -15.70 -5.18 -1.54
CA ASP A 571 -17.12 -5.12 -1.89
C ASP A 571 -17.55 -6.25 -2.84
N ASN A 572 -16.60 -6.79 -3.62
CA ASN A 572 -16.87 -7.84 -4.60
C ASN A 572 -16.41 -9.22 -4.14
N GLU A 573 -15.44 -9.30 -3.22
CA GLU A 573 -14.78 -10.54 -2.85
C GLU A 573 -15.13 -11.05 -1.45
N LEU A 574 -15.72 -10.24 -0.55
CA LEU A 574 -16.09 -10.73 0.78
C LEU A 574 -17.35 -11.60 0.77
N PRO A 575 -17.36 -12.75 1.48
CA PRO A 575 -18.49 -13.67 1.53
C PRO A 575 -19.56 -13.25 2.56
N GLY A 576 -20.19 -12.10 2.34
CA GLY A 576 -21.28 -11.59 3.17
C GLY A 576 -21.65 -10.14 2.88
N ASP A 577 -22.80 -9.72 3.41
CA ASP A 577 -23.28 -8.34 3.30
C ASP A 577 -22.36 -7.38 4.11
N ILE A 578 -22.08 -6.20 3.57
CA ILE A 578 -21.26 -5.17 4.21
C ILE A 578 -22.14 -3.98 4.61
N ALA A 579 -22.12 -3.63 5.89
CA ALA A 579 -22.80 -2.49 6.47
C ALA A 579 -21.79 -1.44 6.97
N PHE A 580 -22.13 -0.15 6.82
CA PHE A 580 -21.34 0.97 7.32
C PHE A 580 -21.98 1.68 8.52
N ASP A 581 -23.21 1.30 8.84
CA ASP A 581 -24.04 1.80 9.94
C ASP A 581 -24.84 0.63 10.55
N GLU A 582 -25.34 0.86 11.76
CA GLU A 582 -26.12 -0.08 12.54
C GLU A 582 -27.46 -0.46 11.88
N ASP A 583 -28.13 0.45 11.19
CA ASP A 583 -29.41 0.18 10.52
C ASP A 583 -29.27 -0.92 9.47
N LYS A 584 -28.23 -0.83 8.64
CA LYS A 584 -27.91 -1.87 7.65
C LYS A 584 -27.49 -3.19 8.28
N VAL A 585 -26.77 -3.16 9.41
CA VAL A 585 -26.46 -4.41 10.14
C VAL A 585 -27.75 -5.11 10.55
N ILE A 586 -28.70 -4.39 11.15
CA ILE A 586 -29.98 -4.95 11.59
C ILE A 586 -30.79 -5.47 10.40
N GLU A 587 -30.91 -4.68 9.31
CA GLU A 587 -31.59 -5.09 8.08
C GLU A 587 -31.06 -6.43 7.55
N TYR A 588 -29.74 -6.59 7.44
CA TYR A 588 -29.13 -7.82 6.96
C TYR A 588 -29.31 -9.00 7.92
N LEU A 589 -29.28 -8.77 9.23
CA LEU A 589 -29.58 -9.82 10.21
C LEU A 589 -31.02 -10.34 10.05
N PHE A 590 -32.02 -9.46 9.95
CA PHE A 590 -33.40 -9.86 9.72
C PHE A 590 -33.57 -10.61 8.39
N LYS A 591 -32.96 -10.11 7.30
CA LYS A 591 -32.91 -10.80 6.00
C LYS A 591 -32.36 -12.24 6.13
N ILE A 592 -31.28 -12.43 6.90
CA ILE A 592 -30.71 -13.75 7.16
C ILE A 592 -31.68 -14.64 7.96
N GLY A 593 -32.31 -14.09 9.00
CA GLY A 593 -33.27 -14.83 9.83
C GLY A 593 -34.49 -15.29 9.04
N GLU A 594 -35.02 -14.44 8.17
CA GLU A 594 -36.15 -14.74 7.27
C GLU A 594 -35.77 -15.78 6.21
N ASN A 595 -34.51 -15.77 5.74
CA ASN A 595 -33.95 -16.80 4.86
C ASN A 595 -33.50 -18.07 5.61
N GLN A 596 -34.02 -18.32 6.82
CA GLN A 596 -33.73 -19.53 7.61
C GLN A 596 -32.23 -19.75 7.86
N PHE A 597 -31.45 -18.67 7.97
CA PHE A 597 -30.01 -18.71 8.26
C PHE A 597 -29.17 -19.41 7.17
N LYS A 598 -29.69 -19.50 5.95
CA LYS A 598 -28.93 -20.03 4.82
C LYS A 598 -28.07 -18.93 4.21
N MET A 599 -26.81 -19.26 3.95
CA MET A 599 -25.92 -18.41 3.17
C MET A 599 -26.38 -18.36 1.72
N ALA A 600 -26.42 -17.17 1.12
CA ALA A 600 -26.78 -17.01 -0.30
C ALA A 600 -25.71 -17.63 -1.20
N GLU A 601 -26.12 -18.15 -2.37
CA GLU A 601 -25.23 -18.84 -3.31
C GLU A 601 -24.06 -17.95 -3.76
N GLU A 602 -24.30 -16.66 -4.01
CA GLU A 602 -23.24 -15.71 -4.38
C GLU A 602 -22.14 -15.60 -3.30
N TYR A 603 -22.50 -15.75 -2.01
CA TYR A 603 -21.53 -15.69 -0.92
C TYR A 603 -20.82 -17.02 -0.73
N ILE A 604 -21.48 -18.14 -1.07
CA ILE A 604 -20.83 -19.46 -1.15
C ILE A 604 -19.74 -19.43 -2.21
N GLU A 605 -20.05 -18.95 -3.42
CA GLU A 605 -19.06 -18.80 -4.50
C GLU A 605 -17.90 -17.89 -4.10
N LYS A 606 -18.20 -16.75 -3.44
CA LYS A 606 -17.16 -15.85 -2.91
C LYS A 606 -16.29 -16.54 -1.85
N ALA A 607 -16.89 -17.31 -0.94
CA ALA A 607 -16.16 -18.06 0.09
C ALA A 607 -15.26 -19.13 -0.54
N ASP A 608 -15.77 -19.87 -1.52
CA ASP A 608 -15.06 -20.97 -2.19
C ASP A 608 -13.82 -20.50 -2.96
N ASN A 609 -13.78 -19.25 -3.41
CA ASN A 609 -12.56 -18.65 -3.97
C ASN A 609 -11.39 -18.57 -2.96
N PHE A 610 -11.68 -18.61 -1.66
CA PHE A 610 -10.68 -18.58 -0.59
C PHE A 610 -10.41 -19.94 0.04
N ILE A 611 -10.92 -21.04 -0.52
CA ILE A 611 -10.58 -22.40 -0.08
C ILE A 611 -10.34 -23.35 -1.25
N LYS A 612 -9.17 -23.97 -1.30
CA LYS A 612 -8.86 -24.97 -2.34
C LYS A 612 -9.41 -26.36 -2.02
N TYR A 613 -9.33 -26.75 -0.75
CA TYR A 613 -9.71 -28.10 -0.29
C TYR A 613 -10.61 -27.99 0.93
N ARG A 614 -11.82 -28.52 0.80
CA ARG A 614 -12.81 -28.60 1.86
C ARG A 614 -12.87 -30.02 2.41
N ASP A 615 -11.82 -30.41 3.11
CA ASP A 615 -11.64 -31.76 3.61
C ASP A 615 -10.80 -31.79 4.89
N ARG A 616 -10.49 -33.01 5.35
CA ARG A 616 -9.74 -33.27 6.58
C ARG A 616 -8.29 -33.69 6.35
N TYR A 617 -7.68 -33.32 5.22
CA TYR A 617 -6.33 -33.78 4.84
C TYR A 617 -5.30 -32.63 4.75
N SER A 618 -5.62 -31.45 5.31
CA SER A 618 -4.72 -30.29 5.27
C SER A 618 -3.36 -30.57 5.92
N ASN A 619 -3.31 -31.22 7.10
CA ASN A 619 -2.04 -31.52 7.76
C ASN A 619 -1.16 -32.49 6.98
N GLU A 620 -1.76 -33.52 6.36
CA GLU A 620 -1.05 -34.45 5.49
C GLU A 620 -0.46 -33.74 4.25
N ARG A 621 -1.23 -32.83 3.63
CA ARG A 621 -0.74 -32.02 2.50
C ARG A 621 0.38 -31.08 2.90
N ILE A 622 0.26 -30.41 4.05
CA ILE A 622 1.33 -29.56 4.60
C ILE A 622 2.60 -30.39 4.81
N PHE A 623 2.47 -31.55 5.46
CA PHE A 623 3.59 -32.47 5.70
C PHE A 623 4.29 -32.88 4.39
N LYS A 624 3.52 -33.35 3.40
CA LYS A 624 4.05 -33.70 2.07
C LYS A 624 4.70 -32.52 1.37
N ALA A 625 4.14 -31.31 1.47
CA ALA A 625 4.71 -30.12 0.87
C ALA A 625 6.07 -29.76 1.49
N ILE A 626 6.18 -29.85 2.82
CA ILE A 626 7.43 -29.59 3.55
C ILE A 626 8.52 -30.59 3.14
N GLN A 627 8.19 -31.88 3.05
CA GLN A 627 9.13 -32.91 2.62
C GLN A 627 9.63 -32.70 1.18
N ASN A 628 8.77 -32.15 0.30
CA ASN A 628 9.07 -31.96 -1.11
C ASN A 628 9.65 -30.58 -1.47
N ILE A 629 10.06 -29.77 -0.48
CA ILE A 629 10.67 -28.45 -0.76
C ILE A 629 11.93 -28.62 -1.62
N PRO A 630 11.97 -28.03 -2.83
CA PRO A 630 13.06 -28.23 -3.78
C PRO A 630 14.40 -27.73 -3.23
N LYS A 631 15.49 -28.42 -3.58
CA LYS A 631 16.85 -27.97 -3.25
C LYS A 631 17.16 -26.71 -4.05
N GLN A 632 17.21 -25.57 -3.37
CA GLN A 632 17.60 -24.30 -3.99
C GLN A 632 19.13 -24.13 -4.01
N ASN A 633 19.67 -23.64 -5.13
CA ASN A 633 21.07 -23.24 -5.22
C ASN A 633 21.33 -22.01 -4.33
N LYS A 634 22.23 -22.15 -3.35
CA LYS A 634 22.57 -21.09 -2.38
C LYS A 634 23.02 -19.79 -3.05
N VAL A 635 23.77 -19.86 -4.14
CA VAL A 635 24.25 -18.67 -4.88
C VAL A 635 23.11 -17.97 -5.58
N LYS A 636 22.23 -18.74 -6.25
CA LYS A 636 21.04 -18.19 -6.91
C LYS A 636 20.13 -17.49 -5.89
N LYS A 637 19.89 -18.15 -4.75
CA LYS A 637 19.12 -17.60 -3.62
C LYS A 637 19.74 -16.32 -3.07
N PHE A 638 21.06 -16.31 -2.85
CA PHE A 638 21.78 -15.11 -2.42
C PHE A 638 21.62 -13.95 -3.41
N LEU A 639 21.88 -14.16 -4.70
CA LEU A 639 21.75 -13.09 -5.70
C LEU A 639 20.32 -12.56 -5.84
N ARG A 640 19.32 -13.41 -5.56
CA ARG A 640 17.90 -13.11 -5.71
C ARG A 640 17.31 -12.40 -4.50
N ASP A 641 17.65 -12.87 -3.30
CA ASP A 641 16.92 -12.52 -2.07
C ASP A 641 17.76 -11.68 -1.09
N ASP A 642 19.10 -11.70 -1.21
CA ASP A 642 19.97 -10.99 -0.26
C ASP A 642 19.90 -9.45 -0.43
N PRO A 643 19.66 -8.68 0.65
CA PRO A 643 19.55 -7.23 0.58
C PRO A 643 20.81 -6.52 0.03
N LEU A 644 22.01 -7.06 0.28
CA LEU A 644 23.25 -6.50 -0.23
C LEU A 644 23.38 -6.79 -1.73
N ALA A 645 23.13 -8.03 -2.16
CA ALA A 645 23.14 -8.39 -3.58
C ALA A 645 22.16 -7.53 -4.39
N LEU A 646 20.92 -7.36 -3.89
CA LEU A 646 19.90 -6.51 -4.49
C LEU A 646 20.34 -5.03 -4.60
N LYS A 647 21.01 -4.49 -3.56
CA LYS A 647 21.54 -3.11 -3.61
C LYS A 647 22.71 -2.95 -4.56
N VAL A 648 23.61 -3.94 -4.65
CA VAL A 648 24.70 -3.96 -5.61
C VAL A 648 24.15 -4.01 -7.02
N PHE A 649 23.19 -4.89 -7.29
CA PHE A 649 22.52 -4.97 -8.59
C PHE A 649 21.77 -3.68 -8.95
N ALA A 650 21.07 -3.06 -7.99
CA ALA A 650 20.43 -1.77 -8.20
C ALA A 650 21.44 -0.65 -8.54
N ARG A 651 22.64 -0.68 -7.96
CA ARG A 651 23.74 0.23 -8.31
C ARG A 651 24.29 -0.06 -9.69
N TYR A 652 24.49 -1.33 -10.04
CA TYR A 652 24.90 -1.75 -11.39
C TYR A 652 23.90 -1.28 -12.45
N ARG A 653 22.59 -1.44 -12.21
CA ARG A 653 21.51 -0.99 -13.10
C ARG A 653 21.49 0.53 -13.33
N ARG A 654 22.06 1.32 -12.41
CA ARG A 654 22.22 2.77 -12.53
C ARG A 654 23.56 3.19 -13.13
N SER A 655 24.46 2.23 -13.36
CA SER A 655 25.78 2.49 -13.95
C SER A 655 25.69 2.69 -15.46
N LYS A 656 26.68 3.38 -16.02
CA LYS A 656 26.82 3.56 -17.48
C LYS A 656 27.05 2.24 -18.24
N TYR A 657 27.43 1.17 -17.55
CA TYR A 657 27.74 -0.13 -18.15
C TYR A 657 26.51 -1.02 -18.36
N TYR A 658 25.40 -0.76 -17.67
CA TYR A 658 24.22 -1.63 -17.71
C TYR A 658 23.63 -1.78 -19.12
N PHE A 659 23.30 -0.67 -19.77
CA PHE A 659 22.68 -0.69 -21.10
C PHE A 659 23.59 -1.31 -22.17
N PRO A 660 24.90 -1.01 -22.23
CA PRO A 660 25.83 -1.74 -23.10
C PRO A 660 25.83 -3.25 -22.86
N THR A 661 25.93 -3.71 -21.61
CA THR A 661 25.90 -5.15 -21.28
C THR A 661 24.59 -5.79 -21.70
N MET A 662 23.45 -5.14 -21.42
CA MET A 662 22.14 -5.66 -21.78
C MET A 662 21.89 -5.66 -23.29
N LYS A 663 22.42 -4.68 -24.03
CA LYS A 663 22.39 -4.66 -25.49
C LYS A 663 23.19 -5.82 -26.08
N LEU A 664 24.38 -6.10 -25.52
CA LEU A 664 25.18 -7.26 -25.94
C LEU A 664 24.47 -8.58 -25.62
N PHE A 665 23.91 -8.70 -24.41
CA PHE A 665 23.12 -9.84 -23.98
C PHE A 665 21.90 -10.07 -24.89
N TYR A 666 21.16 -9.02 -25.20
CA TYR A 666 20.05 -9.06 -26.16
C TYR A 666 20.53 -9.50 -27.54
N LYS A 667 21.61 -8.90 -28.07
CA LYS A 667 22.13 -9.23 -29.40
C LYS A 667 22.50 -10.70 -29.49
N PHE A 668 23.20 -11.22 -28.48
CA PHE A 668 23.56 -12.62 -28.36
C PHE A 668 22.32 -13.52 -28.40
N LEU A 669 21.31 -13.25 -27.55
CA LEU A 669 20.08 -14.04 -27.52
C LEU A 669 19.25 -13.92 -28.81
N SER A 670 19.18 -12.73 -29.42
CA SER A 670 18.41 -12.53 -30.65
C SER A 670 19.03 -13.19 -31.88
N HIS A 671 20.33 -13.50 -31.84
CA HIS A 671 21.07 -14.08 -32.95
C HIS A 671 21.29 -15.60 -32.78
N PHE A 672 21.56 -16.05 -31.56
CA PHE A 672 21.86 -17.46 -31.26
C PHE A 672 20.75 -18.17 -30.48
N GLY A 673 19.81 -17.44 -29.89
CA GLY A 673 18.68 -18.02 -29.17
C GLY A 673 17.57 -18.49 -30.11
N LYS A 674 16.88 -19.57 -29.73
CA LYS A 674 15.69 -20.05 -30.43
C LYS A 674 14.48 -19.17 -30.07
N THR A 675 13.76 -18.69 -31.07
CA THR A 675 12.45 -18.04 -30.87
C THR A 675 11.43 -19.07 -30.36
N ASN A 676 10.67 -18.72 -29.34
CA ASN A 676 9.58 -19.54 -28.80
C ASN A 676 8.26 -19.08 -29.42
N ASP A 677 7.68 -19.94 -30.27
CA ASP A 677 6.44 -19.69 -31.01
C ASP A 677 5.21 -19.54 -30.10
N ARG A 678 5.29 -20.02 -28.84
CA ARG A 678 4.23 -19.91 -27.84
C ARG A 678 4.34 -18.66 -26.95
N GLN A 679 5.33 -17.77 -27.17
CA GLN A 679 5.53 -16.60 -26.31
C GLN A 679 5.00 -15.30 -26.94
N ILE A 680 4.19 -14.58 -26.14
CA ILE A 680 3.66 -13.26 -26.49
C ILE A 680 4.05 -12.23 -25.43
N VAL A 681 4.65 -11.13 -25.87
CA VAL A 681 5.04 -10.00 -25.00
C VAL A 681 4.08 -8.84 -25.21
N PHE A 682 3.43 -8.40 -24.13
CA PHE A 682 2.59 -7.21 -24.08
C PHE A 682 3.28 -6.09 -23.31
N GLU A 683 3.23 -4.86 -23.82
CA GLU A 683 3.67 -3.66 -23.09
C GLU A 683 2.69 -2.52 -23.35
N SER A 684 2.25 -1.81 -22.29
CA SER A 684 1.43 -0.60 -22.42
C SER A 684 2.04 0.58 -21.66
N GLY A 685 2.00 1.76 -22.28
CA GLY A 685 2.42 3.01 -21.63
C GLY A 685 3.89 2.99 -21.17
N VAL A 686 4.78 2.32 -21.90
CA VAL A 686 6.20 2.15 -21.55
C VAL A 686 6.37 1.35 -20.24
N GLY A 687 5.57 0.29 -20.11
CA GLY A 687 5.51 -0.60 -18.94
C GLY A 687 5.02 0.08 -17.68
N LYS A 688 4.32 1.20 -17.77
CA LYS A 688 3.81 1.92 -16.59
C LYS A 688 2.45 1.41 -16.14
N ARG A 689 1.67 0.81 -17.05
CA ARG A 689 0.25 0.54 -16.83
C ARG A 689 -0.19 -0.75 -17.51
N TYR A 690 -1.27 -1.33 -16.99
CA TYR A 690 -2.04 -2.42 -17.55
C TYR A 690 -3.35 -1.83 -18.05
N GLU A 691 -3.34 -1.32 -19.29
CA GLU A 691 -4.43 -0.53 -19.88
C GLU A 691 -4.34 -0.59 -21.41
N ASP A 692 -5.32 0.04 -22.06
CA ASP A 692 -5.35 0.33 -23.51
C ASP A 692 -5.48 -0.94 -24.38
N SER A 693 -5.26 -0.81 -25.69
CA SER A 693 -5.54 -1.88 -26.65
C SER A 693 -4.75 -3.18 -26.38
N PRO A 694 -3.47 -3.14 -25.95
CA PRO A 694 -2.76 -4.36 -25.54
C PRO A 694 -3.47 -5.12 -24.41
N ARG A 695 -4.17 -4.42 -23.50
CA ARG A 695 -4.89 -5.05 -22.39
C ARG A 695 -6.07 -5.84 -22.93
N MET A 696 -6.91 -5.20 -23.72
CA MET A 696 -8.13 -5.84 -24.26
C MET A 696 -7.80 -7.04 -25.15
N ILE A 697 -6.74 -6.95 -25.96
CA ILE A 697 -6.27 -8.11 -26.75
C ILE A 697 -5.88 -9.25 -25.81
N TYR A 698 -5.05 -8.97 -24.80
CA TYR A 698 -4.62 -9.98 -23.84
C TYR A 698 -5.78 -10.60 -23.05
N GLU A 699 -6.69 -9.78 -22.50
CA GLU A 699 -7.84 -10.28 -21.71
C GLU A 699 -8.72 -11.19 -22.58
N LYS A 700 -9.01 -10.80 -23.83
CA LYS A 700 -9.77 -11.64 -24.76
C LYS A 700 -9.04 -12.95 -25.09
N MET A 701 -7.71 -12.95 -25.21
CA MET A 701 -6.93 -14.20 -25.38
C MET A 701 -7.06 -15.14 -24.18
N ILE A 702 -7.08 -14.58 -22.95
CA ILE A 702 -7.30 -15.36 -21.74
C ILE A 702 -8.71 -15.93 -21.71
N ASP A 703 -9.72 -15.11 -22.01
CA ASP A 703 -11.13 -15.52 -22.03
C ASP A 703 -11.37 -16.65 -23.05
N ASN A 704 -10.74 -16.56 -24.21
CA ASN A 704 -10.75 -17.59 -25.25
C ASN A 704 -9.91 -18.84 -24.90
N ARG A 705 -9.19 -18.83 -23.77
CA ARG A 705 -8.33 -19.92 -23.28
C ARG A 705 -7.21 -20.31 -24.25
N GLU A 706 -6.65 -19.32 -24.95
CA GLU A 706 -5.57 -19.51 -25.89
C GLU A 706 -4.29 -19.97 -25.17
N ASP A 707 -3.67 -21.05 -25.67
CA ASP A 707 -2.59 -21.79 -24.98
C ASP A 707 -1.18 -21.18 -25.20
N TYR A 708 -1.01 -19.90 -24.83
CA TYR A 708 0.25 -19.16 -24.93
C TYR A 708 0.94 -18.94 -23.58
N ASP A 709 2.27 -18.83 -23.62
CA ASP A 709 3.07 -18.21 -22.57
C ASP A 709 2.87 -16.68 -22.66
N TYR A 710 2.05 -16.11 -21.77
CA TYR A 710 1.85 -14.67 -21.69
C TYR A 710 2.95 -13.98 -20.87
N ILE A 711 3.57 -12.95 -21.44
CA ILE A 711 4.54 -12.09 -20.77
C ILE A 711 4.00 -10.66 -20.80
N TRP A 712 3.79 -10.07 -19.62
CA TRP A 712 3.39 -8.66 -19.51
C TRP A 712 4.53 -7.81 -18.96
N ILE A 713 4.87 -6.74 -19.67
CA ILE A 713 5.90 -5.79 -19.25
C ILE A 713 5.28 -4.69 -18.40
N MET A 714 5.62 -4.68 -17.12
CA MET A 714 5.15 -3.67 -16.18
C MET A 714 6.21 -3.33 -15.14
N ASN A 715 6.24 -2.09 -14.67
CA ASN A 715 7.23 -1.63 -13.69
C ASN A 715 6.86 -2.04 -12.25
N ASN A 716 5.58 -2.32 -12.00
CA ASN A 716 5.14 -3.10 -10.86
C ASN A 716 5.25 -4.59 -11.24
N ASN A 717 5.54 -5.44 -10.26
CA ASN A 717 5.71 -6.88 -10.46
C ASN A 717 4.46 -7.64 -10.00
N ALA A 718 3.30 -6.98 -9.89
CA ALA A 718 2.07 -7.61 -9.46
C ALA A 718 1.48 -8.42 -10.65
N PRO A 719 1.36 -9.76 -10.58
CA PRO A 719 0.51 -10.57 -11.43
C PRO A 719 -0.86 -9.94 -11.63
N LEU A 720 -1.33 -10.16 -12.84
CA LEU A 720 -2.59 -9.62 -13.30
C LEU A 720 -3.69 -10.52 -12.77
N LYS A 721 -4.73 -9.91 -12.18
CA LYS A 721 -5.89 -10.65 -11.64
C LYS A 721 -6.53 -11.56 -12.70
N VAL A 722 -6.51 -11.14 -13.98
CA VAL A 722 -7.13 -11.85 -15.11
C VAL A 722 -6.47 -13.21 -15.40
N ASN A 723 -5.15 -13.31 -15.34
CA ASN A 723 -4.47 -14.60 -15.44
C ASN A 723 -3.23 -14.61 -14.53
N PRO A 724 -3.25 -15.41 -13.46
CA PRO A 724 -2.13 -15.51 -12.54
C PRO A 724 -0.87 -16.14 -13.14
N HIS A 725 -1.01 -16.95 -14.19
CA HIS A 725 0.12 -17.59 -14.87
C HIS A 725 0.90 -16.63 -15.77
N THR A 726 0.41 -15.41 -15.97
CA THR A 726 1.09 -14.40 -16.79
C THR A 726 2.36 -13.89 -16.12
N LYS A 727 3.48 -14.00 -16.85
CA LYS A 727 4.80 -13.63 -16.36
C LYS A 727 4.95 -12.11 -16.39
N ILE A 728 4.96 -11.48 -15.21
CA ILE A 728 5.17 -10.03 -15.10
C ILE A 728 6.66 -9.71 -15.07
N ILE A 729 7.11 -8.98 -16.08
CA ILE A 729 8.52 -8.69 -16.27
C ILE A 729 8.78 -7.20 -16.16
N LYS A 730 9.62 -6.85 -15.18
CA LYS A 730 10.07 -5.47 -14.99
C LYS A 730 10.74 -4.95 -16.25
N ARG A 731 10.21 -3.85 -16.80
CA ARG A 731 10.79 -3.18 -17.97
C ARG A 731 12.28 -2.90 -17.78
N LEU A 732 13.08 -3.10 -18.82
CA LEU A 732 14.55 -2.95 -18.82
C LEU A 732 15.29 -3.84 -17.80
N SER A 733 14.68 -4.91 -17.26
CA SER A 733 15.39 -5.95 -16.51
C SER A 733 16.12 -6.93 -17.44
N PRO A 734 17.05 -7.77 -16.96
CA PRO A 734 17.63 -8.83 -17.79
C PRO A 734 16.58 -9.72 -18.46
N SER A 735 15.51 -10.07 -17.73
CA SER A 735 14.40 -10.85 -18.29
C SER A 735 13.64 -10.10 -19.39
N TYR A 736 13.52 -8.77 -19.32
CA TYR A 736 12.93 -7.96 -20.39
C TYR A 736 13.68 -8.14 -21.71
N TYR A 737 15.02 -8.04 -21.67
CA TYR A 737 15.84 -8.26 -22.85
C TYR A 737 15.76 -9.71 -23.34
N LYS A 738 15.71 -10.69 -22.42
CA LYS A 738 15.53 -12.10 -22.77
C LYS A 738 14.23 -12.32 -23.54
N TYR A 739 13.09 -11.91 -22.98
CA TYR A 739 11.79 -12.16 -23.61
C TYR A 739 11.59 -11.37 -24.90
N LEU A 740 12.09 -10.14 -25.01
CA LEU A 740 12.11 -9.47 -26.31
C LEU A 740 12.92 -10.28 -27.33
N ALA A 741 14.11 -10.75 -26.98
CA ALA A 741 14.95 -11.51 -27.90
C ALA A 741 14.36 -12.88 -28.33
N THR A 742 13.54 -13.52 -27.49
CA THR A 742 13.06 -14.89 -27.72
C THR A 742 11.59 -15.02 -28.07
N SER A 743 10.75 -14.01 -27.88
CA SER A 743 9.30 -14.16 -28.08
C SER A 743 8.90 -14.03 -29.55
N LYS A 744 7.88 -14.81 -29.94
CA LYS A 744 7.33 -14.80 -31.30
C LYS A 744 6.50 -13.57 -31.59
N TYR A 745 5.73 -13.10 -30.62
CA TYR A 745 4.82 -11.98 -30.81
C TYR A 745 5.12 -10.85 -29.83
N TRP A 746 5.14 -9.63 -30.33
CA TRP A 746 5.23 -8.39 -29.57
C TRP A 746 3.96 -7.57 -29.80
N VAL A 747 3.31 -7.11 -28.74
CA VAL A 747 2.11 -6.25 -28.77
C VAL A 747 2.40 -5.01 -27.92
N ASN A 748 2.28 -3.82 -28.51
CA ASN A 748 2.56 -2.56 -27.82
C ASN A 748 1.69 -1.43 -28.39
N ASN A 749 1.38 -0.42 -27.57
CA ASN A 749 0.70 0.83 -27.98
C ASN A 749 1.67 2.01 -28.14
N GLN A 750 2.92 1.78 -27.79
CA GLN A 750 4.06 2.68 -27.94
C GLN A 750 5.19 1.90 -28.62
N ASN A 751 6.37 2.52 -28.73
CA ASN A 751 7.54 1.83 -29.26
C ASN A 751 8.37 1.14 -28.17
N PHE A 752 8.80 -0.09 -28.43
CA PHE A 752 9.91 -0.71 -27.73
C PHE A 752 11.21 0.11 -27.93
N PRO A 753 12.24 -0.06 -27.07
CA PRO A 753 13.44 0.75 -27.14
C PRO A 753 14.14 0.64 -28.51
N THR A 754 14.27 1.76 -29.21
CA THR A 754 14.78 1.82 -30.60
C THR A 754 16.25 1.46 -30.76
N TYR A 755 17.00 1.26 -29.67
CA TYR A 755 18.38 0.75 -29.74
C TYR A 755 18.44 -0.78 -29.81
N LEU A 756 17.29 -1.45 -29.73
CA LEU A 756 17.09 -2.87 -29.98
C LEU A 756 16.45 -3.04 -31.36
N THR A 757 16.86 -4.09 -32.06
CA THR A 757 16.29 -4.48 -33.35
C THR A 757 15.48 -5.75 -33.16
N LYS A 758 14.21 -5.72 -33.58
CA LYS A 758 13.30 -6.87 -33.59
C LYS A 758 13.96 -8.10 -34.22
N PRO A 759 13.92 -9.29 -33.59
CA PRO A 759 14.39 -10.51 -34.22
C PRO A 759 13.62 -10.80 -35.52
N LYS A 760 14.27 -11.46 -36.50
CA LYS A 760 13.67 -11.67 -37.82
C LYS A 760 12.36 -12.48 -37.77
N GLN A 761 12.29 -13.48 -36.89
CA GLN A 761 11.15 -14.40 -36.77
C GLN A 761 10.00 -13.86 -35.91
N THR A 762 10.21 -12.73 -35.21
CA THR A 762 9.23 -12.10 -34.33
C THR A 762 8.26 -11.23 -35.14
N GLN A 763 6.97 -11.29 -34.82
CA GLN A 763 5.93 -10.40 -35.33
C GLN A 763 5.62 -9.30 -34.33
N TYR A 764 5.50 -8.06 -34.79
CA TYR A 764 5.24 -6.91 -33.92
C TYR A 764 3.96 -6.18 -34.35
N LEU A 765 2.92 -6.34 -33.54
CA LEU A 765 1.66 -5.61 -33.62
C LEU A 765 1.78 -4.27 -32.87
N GLN A 766 1.78 -3.17 -33.63
CA GLN A 766 1.70 -1.82 -33.08
C GLN A 766 0.22 -1.42 -33.02
N THR A 767 -0.28 -1.14 -31.82
CA THR A 767 -1.67 -0.70 -31.62
C THR A 767 -1.83 0.82 -31.64
N TRP A 768 -0.73 1.57 -31.46
CA TRP A 768 -0.76 3.02 -31.19
C TRP A 768 -1.73 3.36 -30.05
N HIS A 769 -2.02 4.64 -29.81
CA HIS A 769 -2.69 5.07 -28.58
C HIS A 769 -3.72 6.19 -28.79
N GLY A 770 -4.29 6.29 -30.00
CA GLY A 770 -5.42 7.17 -30.26
C GLY A 770 -5.43 7.77 -31.65
N THR A 771 -6.63 8.20 -32.06
CA THR A 771 -6.89 8.87 -33.32
C THR A 771 -6.13 10.21 -33.38
N PRO A 772 -5.38 10.48 -34.48
CA PRO A 772 -4.63 11.72 -34.63
C PRO A 772 -5.51 12.98 -34.68
N LEU A 773 -5.37 13.86 -33.69
CA LEU A 773 -5.83 15.26 -33.82
C LEU A 773 -4.70 16.18 -34.34
N LYS A 774 -3.51 16.01 -33.76
CA LYS A 774 -2.34 16.87 -33.98
C LYS A 774 -1.43 16.25 -35.03
N LYS A 775 -0.85 17.09 -35.90
CA LYS A 775 0.22 16.66 -36.82
C LYS A 775 1.34 16.00 -36.01
N MET A 776 1.87 14.88 -36.50
CA MET A 776 2.84 14.08 -35.76
C MET A 776 3.99 13.62 -36.65
N GLN A 777 5.17 13.50 -36.06
CA GLN A 777 6.35 12.92 -36.71
C GLN A 777 6.73 13.65 -38.02
N HIS A 778 6.67 12.99 -39.17
CA HIS A 778 7.05 13.57 -40.46
C HIS A 778 6.09 14.66 -40.95
N ASP A 779 4.88 14.73 -40.41
CA ASP A 779 3.90 15.77 -40.77
C ASP A 779 4.08 17.05 -39.95
N GLN A 780 5.02 17.09 -38.99
CA GLN A 780 5.33 18.30 -38.22
C GLN A 780 6.35 19.17 -38.96
N GLU A 781 5.99 20.42 -39.24
CA GLU A 781 6.85 21.40 -39.91
C GLU A 781 8.04 21.82 -39.02
N GLN A 782 7.81 21.91 -37.70
CA GLN A 782 8.85 22.18 -36.70
C GLN A 782 8.80 21.14 -35.58
N ILE A 783 9.95 20.52 -35.27
CA ILE A 783 10.08 19.55 -34.17
C ILE A 783 10.81 20.21 -33.00
N GLU A 784 10.08 21.01 -32.23
CA GLU A 784 10.66 21.66 -31.05
C GLU A 784 10.91 20.68 -29.88
N GLY A 785 12.04 20.86 -29.19
CA GLY A 785 12.35 20.13 -27.96
C GLY A 785 12.75 18.65 -28.14
N ARG A 786 13.14 18.23 -29.36
CA ARG A 786 13.72 16.92 -29.67
C ARG A 786 15.16 17.06 -30.18
N ASP A 787 15.95 16.00 -30.09
CA ASP A 787 17.33 15.93 -30.58
C ASP A 787 17.41 15.56 -32.08
N GLU A 788 18.52 15.92 -32.74
CA GLU A 788 18.74 15.77 -34.19
C GLU A 788 18.48 14.34 -34.74
N GLY A 789 18.70 13.30 -33.92
CA GLY A 789 18.44 11.91 -34.29
C GLY A 789 16.99 11.43 -34.12
N TYR A 790 16.04 12.30 -33.79
CA TYR A 790 14.67 11.92 -33.46
C TYR A 790 13.94 11.23 -34.61
N LEU A 791 13.90 11.84 -35.80
CA LEU A 791 13.23 11.28 -36.98
C LEU A 791 13.88 9.95 -37.41
N ALA A 792 15.21 9.84 -37.34
CA ALA A 792 15.91 8.58 -37.62
C ALA A 792 15.46 7.44 -36.68
N ARG A 793 15.20 7.73 -35.40
CA ARG A 793 14.65 6.74 -34.46
C ARG A 793 13.21 6.40 -34.74
N VAL A 794 12.40 7.35 -35.18
CA VAL A 794 11.00 7.12 -35.61
C VAL A 794 10.99 6.18 -36.81
N THR A 795 11.81 6.47 -37.83
CA THR A 795 12.03 5.62 -38.99
C THR A 795 12.53 4.23 -38.60
N HIS A 796 13.46 4.13 -37.65
CA HIS A 796 13.89 2.82 -37.17
C HIS A 796 12.77 2.07 -36.42
N ALA A 797 11.94 2.76 -35.65
CA ALA A 797 10.86 2.15 -34.90
C ALA A 797 9.78 1.59 -35.83
N LYS A 798 9.33 2.36 -36.82
CA LYS A 798 8.31 1.91 -37.78
C LYS A 798 8.76 0.70 -38.60
N ASN A 799 10.05 0.64 -38.96
CA ASN A 799 10.59 -0.46 -39.77
C ASN A 799 10.59 -1.80 -39.00
N GLN A 800 10.29 -1.78 -37.70
CA GLN A 800 10.13 -2.98 -36.89
C GLN A 800 8.67 -3.45 -36.82
N TRP A 801 7.68 -2.66 -37.21
CA TRP A 801 6.27 -3.02 -37.12
C TRP A 801 5.89 -4.01 -38.22
N SER A 802 5.30 -5.13 -37.83
CA SER A 802 4.71 -6.10 -38.75
C SER A 802 3.30 -5.67 -39.20
N ALA A 803 2.55 -5.03 -38.30
CA ALA A 803 1.24 -4.45 -38.60
C ALA A 803 0.96 -3.26 -37.66
N LEU A 804 0.12 -2.32 -38.13
CA LEU A 804 -0.36 -1.18 -37.37
C LEU A 804 -1.89 -1.22 -37.26
N VAL A 805 -2.45 -1.09 -36.05
CA VAL A 805 -3.91 -0.96 -35.85
C VAL A 805 -4.35 0.46 -36.16
N SER A 806 -5.47 0.58 -36.87
CA SER A 806 -6.12 1.85 -37.17
C SER A 806 -7.60 1.85 -36.78
N PRO A 807 -8.10 2.90 -36.13
CA PRO A 807 -9.50 3.00 -35.72
C PRO A 807 -10.46 3.38 -36.86
N SER A 808 -9.96 4.03 -37.92
CA SER A 808 -10.80 4.60 -38.98
C SER A 808 -10.00 4.90 -40.26
N PRO A 809 -10.68 5.05 -41.42
CA PRO A 809 -10.04 5.50 -42.66
C PRO A 809 -9.24 6.81 -42.48
N TYR A 810 -9.79 7.75 -41.72
CA TYR A 810 -9.12 9.01 -41.38
C TYR A 810 -7.78 8.77 -40.66
N ALA A 811 -7.79 7.93 -39.62
CA ALA A 811 -6.57 7.64 -38.87
C ALA A 811 -5.56 6.88 -39.72
N THR A 812 -6.00 5.99 -40.62
CA THR A 812 -5.13 5.28 -41.57
C THR A 812 -4.40 6.26 -42.47
N GLN A 813 -5.09 7.24 -43.04
CA GLN A 813 -4.48 8.27 -43.87
C GLN A 813 -3.42 9.08 -43.10
N ALA A 814 -3.77 9.56 -41.90
CA ALA A 814 -2.87 10.31 -41.04
C ALA A 814 -1.64 9.48 -40.62
N PHE A 815 -1.82 8.20 -40.25
CA PHE A 815 -0.71 7.33 -39.88
C PHE A 815 0.22 7.01 -41.04
N ARG A 816 -0.33 6.78 -42.25
CA ARG A 816 0.48 6.53 -43.44
C ARG A 816 1.35 7.73 -43.78
N SER A 817 0.82 8.95 -43.70
CA SER A 817 1.59 10.18 -43.91
C SER A 817 2.64 10.37 -42.80
N ALA A 818 2.19 10.49 -41.55
CA ALA A 818 3.02 10.84 -40.43
C ALA A 818 4.16 9.85 -40.17
N PHE A 819 3.89 8.55 -40.30
CA PHE A 819 4.92 7.54 -40.12
C PHE A 819 5.63 7.19 -41.43
N GLN A 820 5.13 7.58 -42.60
CA GLN A 820 5.59 7.07 -43.89
C GLN A 820 5.64 5.53 -43.87
N TYR A 821 4.55 4.90 -43.41
CA TYR A 821 4.44 3.46 -43.20
C TYR A 821 3.69 2.80 -44.36
N ASN A 822 4.40 1.93 -45.09
CA ASN A 822 3.88 1.21 -46.25
C ASN A 822 3.49 -0.25 -45.94
N GLY A 823 3.63 -0.68 -44.68
CA GLY A 823 3.26 -2.03 -44.27
C GLY A 823 1.75 -2.23 -44.05
N PRO A 824 1.35 -3.41 -43.56
CA PRO A 824 -0.03 -3.75 -43.26
C PRO A 824 -0.67 -2.84 -42.20
N VAL A 825 -1.84 -2.29 -42.50
CA VAL A 825 -2.67 -1.54 -41.54
C VAL A 825 -3.97 -2.31 -41.31
N LEU A 826 -4.26 -2.61 -40.04
CA LEU A 826 -5.48 -3.28 -39.60
C LEU A 826 -6.51 -2.22 -39.24
N GLU A 827 -7.25 -1.76 -40.25
CA GLU A 827 -8.31 -0.77 -40.11
C GLU A 827 -9.60 -1.44 -39.64
N LEU A 828 -9.75 -1.57 -38.32
CA LEU A 828 -10.77 -2.42 -37.72
C LEU A 828 -11.34 -1.85 -36.40
N GLY A 829 -11.06 -0.59 -36.04
CA GLY A 829 -11.37 -0.01 -34.72
C GLY A 829 -10.25 -0.20 -33.67
N TYR A 830 -10.42 0.36 -32.47
CA TYR A 830 -9.49 0.13 -31.36
C TYR A 830 -10.01 -0.95 -30.39
N PRO A 831 -9.19 -1.98 -30.05
CA PRO A 831 -9.55 -2.98 -29.04
C PRO A 831 -9.95 -2.39 -27.68
N ARG A 832 -9.36 -1.27 -27.28
CA ARG A 832 -9.70 -0.61 -25.99
C ARG A 832 -11.15 -0.12 -25.93
N ASN A 833 -11.80 0.10 -27.08
CA ASN A 833 -13.16 0.64 -27.14
C ASN A 833 -14.24 -0.46 -27.10
N ASP A 834 -13.87 -1.75 -27.14
CA ASP A 834 -14.81 -2.89 -26.99
C ASP A 834 -15.64 -2.81 -25.70
N VAL A 835 -15.06 -2.21 -24.66
CA VAL A 835 -15.69 -2.08 -23.33
C VAL A 835 -16.95 -1.21 -23.33
N PHE A 836 -17.17 -0.39 -24.36
CA PHE A 836 -18.41 0.40 -24.51
C PHE A 836 -19.58 -0.43 -25.06
N TYR A 837 -19.32 -1.66 -25.53
CA TYR A 837 -20.30 -2.53 -26.20
C TYR A 837 -20.60 -3.80 -25.40
N THR A 838 -20.24 -3.83 -24.10
CA THR A 838 -20.52 -4.98 -23.22
C THR A 838 -21.99 -5.01 -22.79
N PRO A 839 -22.65 -6.19 -22.69
CA PRO A 839 -24.05 -6.29 -22.27
C PRO A 839 -24.31 -5.80 -20.83
N HIS A 840 -23.30 -5.81 -19.95
CA HIS A 840 -23.43 -5.40 -18.54
C HIS A 840 -22.88 -3.99 -18.26
N ILE A 841 -23.03 -3.07 -19.22
CA ILE A 841 -22.43 -1.73 -19.12
C ILE A 841 -22.99 -0.91 -17.94
N ASP A 842 -24.28 -1.04 -17.63
CA ASP A 842 -24.93 -0.31 -16.54
C ASP A 842 -24.48 -0.83 -15.17
N GLU A 843 -24.41 -2.15 -14.99
CA GLU A 843 -23.84 -2.76 -13.78
C GLU A 843 -22.38 -2.32 -13.58
N LYS A 844 -21.60 -2.28 -14.66
CA LYS A 844 -20.22 -1.82 -14.63
C LYS A 844 -20.14 -0.34 -14.26
N ARG A 845 -21.02 0.50 -14.81
CA ARG A 845 -21.15 1.93 -14.47
C ARG A 845 -21.40 2.10 -12.96
N GLU A 846 -22.39 1.42 -12.41
CA GLU A 846 -22.73 1.55 -10.98
C GLU A 846 -21.63 0.98 -10.06
N SER A 847 -20.96 -0.09 -10.47
CA SER A 847 -19.78 -0.61 -9.75
C SER A 847 -18.66 0.43 -9.67
N ILE A 848 -18.35 1.10 -10.79
CA ILE A 848 -17.30 2.14 -10.83
C ILE A 848 -17.71 3.37 -10.01
N ARG A 849 -18.98 3.79 -10.07
CA ARG A 849 -19.50 4.93 -9.28
C ARG A 849 -19.42 4.66 -7.78
N ARG A 850 -19.81 3.47 -7.32
CA ARG A 850 -19.64 3.04 -5.92
C ARG A 850 -18.18 3.03 -5.49
N LYS A 851 -17.27 2.49 -6.32
CA LYS A 851 -15.81 2.50 -6.06
C LYS A 851 -15.22 3.90 -5.91
N LEU A 852 -15.84 4.90 -6.55
CA LEU A 852 -15.45 6.31 -6.48
C LEU A 852 -16.21 7.08 -5.38
N ASN A 853 -17.08 6.45 -4.60
CA ASN A 853 -17.98 7.07 -3.62
C ASN A 853 -18.85 8.19 -4.23
N ILE A 854 -19.39 7.94 -5.42
CA ILE A 854 -20.31 8.87 -6.09
C ILE A 854 -21.74 8.52 -5.65
N ALA A 855 -22.50 9.50 -5.16
CA ALA A 855 -23.90 9.31 -4.79
C ALA A 855 -24.76 8.94 -6.02
N GLU A 856 -25.77 8.10 -5.82
CA GLU A 856 -26.56 7.49 -6.90
C GLU A 856 -27.34 8.53 -7.72
N ASP A 857 -27.83 9.57 -7.07
CA ASP A 857 -28.63 10.67 -7.60
C ASP A 857 -27.82 11.70 -8.42
N LYS A 858 -26.49 11.74 -8.27
CA LYS A 858 -25.64 12.74 -8.95
C LYS A 858 -25.23 12.36 -10.37
N LYS A 859 -25.16 13.35 -11.26
CA LYS A 859 -24.55 13.22 -12.58
C LYS A 859 -23.03 13.40 -12.53
N VAL A 860 -22.30 12.81 -13.47
CA VAL A 860 -20.83 12.75 -13.45
C VAL A 860 -20.22 13.46 -14.66
N ILE A 861 -19.35 14.43 -14.39
CA ILE A 861 -18.58 15.17 -15.39
C ILE A 861 -17.14 14.65 -15.39
N LEU A 862 -16.68 14.06 -16.50
CA LEU A 862 -15.27 13.70 -16.66
C LEU A 862 -14.49 14.85 -17.31
N TYR A 863 -13.62 15.52 -16.55
CA TYR A 863 -12.71 16.53 -17.08
C TYR A 863 -11.33 15.94 -17.38
N ALA A 864 -10.97 15.84 -18.66
CA ALA A 864 -9.74 15.22 -19.15
C ALA A 864 -8.94 16.14 -20.11
N PRO A 865 -8.19 17.13 -19.59
CA PRO A 865 -7.43 18.08 -20.40
C PRO A 865 -6.09 17.51 -20.91
N THR A 866 -5.62 18.03 -22.05
CA THR A 866 -4.32 17.71 -22.63
C THR A 866 -3.18 18.38 -21.86
N PHE A 867 -2.02 17.75 -21.75
CA PHE A 867 -0.79 18.43 -21.28
C PHE A 867 -0.31 19.50 -22.28
N ARG A 868 0.45 20.49 -21.77
CA ARG A 868 1.06 21.57 -22.58
C ARG A 868 2.59 21.43 -22.60
N ASP A 869 3.21 21.52 -23.78
CA ASP A 869 4.67 21.31 -23.93
C ASP A 869 5.52 22.40 -23.30
N ASN A 870 5.00 23.63 -23.31
CA ASN A 870 5.64 24.82 -22.75
C ASN A 870 5.64 24.82 -21.20
N GLN A 871 4.82 24.00 -20.55
CA GLN A 871 4.74 23.93 -19.08
C GLN A 871 5.64 22.83 -18.51
N LYS A 872 6.96 23.07 -18.50
CA LYS A 872 7.97 22.16 -17.93
C LYS A 872 8.63 22.73 -16.68
N LYS A 873 8.88 21.86 -15.69
CA LYS A 873 9.79 22.14 -14.57
C LYS A 873 10.91 21.08 -14.53
N GLY A 874 12.06 21.43 -15.09
CA GLY A 874 13.14 20.46 -15.35
C GLY A 874 12.71 19.45 -16.43
N LYS A 875 12.87 18.15 -16.19
CA LYS A 875 12.48 17.07 -17.14
C LYS A 875 11.00 16.62 -17.02
N LYS A 876 10.15 17.34 -16.30
CA LYS A 876 8.76 16.93 -16.02
C LYS A 876 7.76 17.98 -16.51
N PHE A 877 6.69 17.52 -17.15
CA PHE A 877 5.54 18.34 -17.50
C PHE A 877 4.71 18.64 -16.25
N THR A 878 4.20 19.85 -16.15
CA THR A 878 3.30 20.31 -15.07
C THR A 878 2.12 21.01 -15.71
N MET A 879 0.93 20.87 -15.13
CA MET A 879 -0.25 21.60 -15.54
C MET A 879 -0.80 22.38 -14.35
N LYS A 880 -1.23 23.62 -14.56
CA LYS A 880 -2.03 24.35 -13.57
C LYS A 880 -3.49 24.05 -13.85
N ASN A 881 -4.25 23.66 -12.82
CA ASN A 881 -5.70 23.58 -12.94
C ASN A 881 -6.27 24.96 -13.32
N LYS A 882 -7.21 24.96 -14.27
CA LYS A 882 -7.91 26.15 -14.76
C LYS A 882 -9.38 26.18 -14.36
N ILE A 883 -9.94 25.05 -13.91
CA ILE A 883 -11.30 24.98 -13.39
C ILE A 883 -11.37 25.68 -12.04
N ASN A 884 -12.27 26.64 -11.90
CA ASN A 884 -12.61 27.25 -10.62
C ASN A 884 -13.58 26.35 -9.83
N PHE A 885 -13.10 25.75 -8.74
CA PHE A 885 -13.87 24.83 -7.91
C PHE A 885 -15.06 25.49 -7.20
N ARG A 886 -14.91 26.74 -6.73
CA ARG A 886 -16.00 27.47 -6.06
C ARG A 886 -17.17 27.72 -7.02
N ILE A 887 -16.88 28.04 -8.29
CA ILE A 887 -17.93 28.23 -9.30
C ILE A 887 -18.61 26.90 -9.63
N PHE A 888 -17.86 25.79 -9.67
CA PHE A 888 -18.44 24.46 -9.86
C PHE A 888 -19.43 24.12 -8.75
N GLU A 889 -18.99 24.20 -7.48
CA GLU A 889 -19.85 23.88 -6.34
C GLU A 889 -21.12 24.71 -6.31
N ARG A 890 -21.00 26.03 -6.47
CA ARG A 890 -22.15 26.95 -6.44
C ARG A 890 -23.17 26.69 -7.56
N ARG A 891 -22.75 26.22 -8.73
CA ARG A 891 -23.64 26.11 -9.90
C ARG A 891 -24.10 24.70 -10.21
N LEU A 892 -23.29 23.71 -9.85
CA LEU A 892 -23.48 22.32 -10.26
C LEU A 892 -23.20 21.33 -9.10
N GLY A 893 -22.71 21.78 -7.94
CA GLY A 893 -22.31 20.87 -6.85
C GLY A 893 -23.46 20.08 -6.23
N GLU A 894 -24.70 20.59 -6.30
CA GLU A 894 -25.89 19.85 -5.85
C GLU A 894 -26.11 18.61 -6.73
N ASP A 895 -26.20 18.80 -8.05
CA ASP A 895 -26.57 17.73 -8.99
C ASP A 895 -25.39 16.94 -9.59
N TYR A 896 -24.17 17.47 -9.54
CA TYR A 896 -23.02 16.93 -10.28
C TYR A 896 -21.80 16.62 -9.40
N VAL A 897 -21.04 15.62 -9.86
CA VAL A 897 -19.68 15.31 -9.42
C VAL A 897 -18.70 15.55 -10.57
N LEU A 898 -17.58 16.23 -10.28
CA LEU A 898 -16.50 16.51 -11.22
C LEU A 898 -15.31 15.58 -11.01
N LEU A 899 -15.07 14.68 -11.96
CA LEU A 899 -13.91 13.81 -12.02
C LEU A 899 -12.78 14.49 -12.80
N ILE A 900 -11.63 14.75 -12.16
CA ILE A 900 -10.48 15.39 -12.83
C ILE A 900 -9.40 14.36 -13.16
N ARG A 901 -9.14 14.18 -14.46
CA ARG A 901 -8.17 13.24 -15.03
C ARG A 901 -7.02 13.99 -15.72
N GLU A 902 -5.96 14.31 -14.97
CA GLU A 902 -4.73 14.86 -15.58
C GLU A 902 -3.99 13.80 -16.41
N HIS A 903 -3.37 14.24 -17.51
CA HIS A 903 -2.64 13.35 -18.42
C HIS A 903 -1.46 12.62 -17.75
N VAL A 904 -1.19 11.38 -18.18
CA VAL A 904 -0.24 10.43 -17.57
C VAL A 904 1.22 10.91 -17.51
N VAL A 905 1.58 11.87 -18.36
CA VAL A 905 2.93 12.47 -18.43
C VAL A 905 3.09 13.67 -17.50
N VAL A 906 1.98 14.22 -16.98
CA VAL A 906 1.98 15.33 -16.05
C VAL A 906 2.36 14.80 -14.66
N ALA A 907 3.33 15.45 -14.04
CA ALA A 907 3.63 15.20 -12.64
C ALA A 907 2.54 15.85 -11.80
N SER A 908 1.46 15.10 -11.53
CA SER A 908 0.26 15.61 -10.87
C SER A 908 0.59 16.31 -9.56
N LYS A 909 0.07 17.53 -9.44
CA LYS A 909 0.10 18.37 -8.23
C LYS A 909 -1.27 18.94 -7.90
N LEU A 910 -2.33 18.38 -8.53
CA LEU A 910 -3.68 18.79 -8.28
C LEU A 910 -3.98 18.68 -6.79
N ASN A 911 -4.28 19.83 -6.18
CA ASN A 911 -4.65 19.93 -4.78
C ASN A 911 -6.06 20.46 -4.72
N ILE A 912 -6.99 19.60 -4.32
CA ILE A 912 -8.39 19.95 -4.10
C ILE A 912 -8.52 20.29 -2.61
N PRO A 913 -8.90 21.54 -2.26
CA PRO A 913 -9.27 21.94 -0.90
C PRO A 913 -10.27 20.98 -0.27
N GLU A 914 -10.22 20.82 1.04
CA GLU A 914 -11.04 19.82 1.75
C GLU A 914 -12.53 20.10 1.58
N GLU A 915 -12.94 21.37 1.55
CA GLU A 915 -14.34 21.77 1.36
C GLU A 915 -14.95 21.32 0.02
N PHE A 916 -14.14 21.02 -1.00
CA PHE A 916 -14.61 20.64 -2.35
C PHE A 916 -14.46 19.15 -2.66
N ARG A 917 -13.98 18.34 -1.71
CA ARG A 917 -13.70 16.90 -1.96
C ARG A 917 -14.96 16.04 -2.03
N LEU A 918 -16.10 16.56 -1.59
CA LEU A 918 -17.38 15.86 -1.68
C LEU A 918 -17.80 15.69 -3.15
N ASN A 919 -17.73 16.77 -3.94
CA ASN A 919 -18.19 16.76 -5.33
C ASN A 919 -17.06 16.84 -6.36
N ILE A 920 -15.79 17.00 -5.95
CA ILE A 920 -14.64 17.04 -6.88
C ILE A 920 -13.62 15.96 -6.53
N ILE A 921 -13.44 15.01 -7.46
CA ILE A 921 -12.62 13.82 -7.24
C ILE A 921 -11.42 13.83 -8.20
N ASN A 922 -10.21 13.68 -7.66
CA ASN A 922 -9.01 13.50 -8.48
C ASN A 922 -8.86 12.03 -8.91
N VAL A 923 -9.24 11.74 -10.15
CA VAL A 923 -9.15 10.41 -10.75
C VAL A 923 -7.89 10.22 -11.61
N SER A 924 -6.88 11.08 -11.50
CA SER A 924 -5.64 11.02 -12.31
C SER A 924 -4.81 9.74 -12.13
N LYS A 925 -5.04 9.01 -11.03
CA LYS A 925 -4.40 7.72 -10.73
C LYS A 925 -5.28 6.50 -11.03
N TYR A 926 -6.54 6.70 -11.38
CA TYR A 926 -7.44 5.62 -11.72
C TYR A 926 -6.86 4.80 -12.89
N PRO A 927 -6.85 3.45 -12.86
CA PRO A 927 -6.10 2.67 -13.85
C PRO A 927 -6.56 2.91 -15.28
N ASP A 928 -7.87 2.79 -15.54
CA ASP A 928 -8.45 2.78 -16.87
C ASP A 928 -9.28 4.03 -17.16
N VAL A 929 -9.01 4.72 -18.27
CA VAL A 929 -9.81 5.90 -18.66
C VAL A 929 -11.15 5.50 -19.28
N GLN A 930 -11.25 4.35 -19.95
CA GLN A 930 -12.52 3.89 -20.53
C GLN A 930 -13.57 3.64 -19.44
N GLU A 931 -13.18 3.09 -18.29
CA GLU A 931 -14.07 2.94 -17.13
C GLU A 931 -14.58 4.29 -16.59
N LEU A 932 -13.72 5.31 -16.55
CA LEU A 932 -14.14 6.66 -16.18
C LEU A 932 -15.13 7.24 -17.21
N MET A 933 -14.95 6.93 -18.49
CA MET A 933 -15.87 7.34 -19.55
C MET A 933 -17.25 6.66 -19.38
N ILE A 934 -17.28 5.37 -19.05
CA ILE A 934 -18.51 4.63 -18.74
C ILE A 934 -19.22 5.24 -17.53
N ALA A 935 -18.47 5.55 -16.46
CA ALA A 935 -18.99 6.15 -15.23
C ALA A 935 -19.46 7.61 -15.40
N SER A 936 -19.03 8.30 -16.45
CA SER A 936 -19.38 9.69 -16.71
C SER A 936 -20.67 9.84 -17.52
N ASP A 937 -21.39 10.94 -17.34
CA ASP A 937 -22.55 11.33 -18.15
C ASP A 937 -22.18 12.35 -19.23
N MET A 938 -21.02 12.99 -19.11
CA MET A 938 -20.46 13.88 -20.13
C MET A 938 -18.94 14.00 -20.00
N LEU A 939 -18.30 14.35 -21.12
CA LEU A 939 -16.86 14.66 -21.19
C LEU A 939 -16.65 16.16 -21.31
N VAL A 940 -15.75 16.70 -20.49
CA VAL A 940 -15.12 18.00 -20.70
C VAL A 940 -13.67 17.75 -21.10
N THR A 941 -13.27 18.21 -22.28
CA THR A 941 -11.90 18.07 -22.76
C THR A 941 -11.45 19.30 -23.55
N ASP A 942 -10.30 19.22 -24.20
CA ASP A 942 -9.75 20.25 -25.07
C ASP A 942 -9.23 19.57 -26.36
N TYR A 943 -7.97 19.77 -26.74
CA TYR A 943 -7.34 19.18 -27.93
C TYR A 943 -6.86 17.73 -27.67
N SER A 944 -7.68 16.90 -27.04
CA SER A 944 -7.31 15.56 -26.61
C SER A 944 -7.88 14.49 -27.54
N SER A 945 -7.10 13.44 -27.85
CA SER A 945 -7.60 12.32 -28.65
C SER A 945 -8.68 11.49 -27.94
N VAL A 946 -8.90 11.71 -26.65
CA VAL A 946 -9.95 11.00 -25.87
C VAL A 946 -11.36 11.30 -26.38
N MET A 947 -11.58 12.43 -27.06
CA MET A 947 -12.88 12.77 -27.65
C MET A 947 -13.33 11.76 -28.71
N PHE A 948 -12.38 11.20 -29.47
CA PHE A 948 -12.69 10.19 -30.49
C PHE A 948 -13.12 8.87 -29.85
N ASP A 949 -12.47 8.46 -28.75
CA ASP A 949 -12.88 7.27 -28.01
C ASP A 949 -14.26 7.50 -27.34
N TYR A 950 -14.47 8.70 -26.78
CA TYR A 950 -15.70 9.05 -26.06
C TYR A 950 -16.93 9.11 -26.96
N ALA A 951 -16.75 9.37 -28.27
CA ALA A 951 -17.84 9.31 -29.25
C ALA A 951 -18.55 7.95 -29.29
N ASN A 952 -17.90 6.86 -28.83
CA ASN A 952 -18.53 5.55 -28.68
C ASN A 952 -19.57 5.48 -27.55
N THR A 953 -19.60 6.46 -26.64
CA THR A 953 -20.50 6.44 -25.47
C THR A 953 -21.88 7.03 -25.75
N ASN A 954 -22.05 7.74 -26.89
CA ASN A 954 -23.25 8.51 -27.22
C ASN A 954 -23.64 9.53 -26.14
N LYS A 955 -22.64 10.12 -25.46
CA LYS A 955 -22.82 11.12 -24.40
C LYS A 955 -22.28 12.50 -24.82
N PRO A 956 -22.80 13.60 -24.24
CA PRO A 956 -22.37 14.95 -24.55
C PRO A 956 -20.87 15.22 -24.31
N MET A 957 -20.29 16.06 -25.17
CA MET A 957 -18.90 16.53 -25.10
C MET A 957 -18.83 18.06 -25.07
N TYR A 958 -18.03 18.60 -24.16
CA TYR A 958 -17.79 20.04 -24.01
C TYR A 958 -16.29 20.35 -24.14
N PHE A 959 -15.95 21.38 -24.89
CA PHE A 959 -14.55 21.70 -25.23
C PHE A 959 -14.07 22.96 -24.50
N TYR A 960 -13.34 22.78 -23.40
CA TYR A 960 -12.76 23.86 -22.61
C TYR A 960 -11.39 24.32 -23.16
N CYS A 961 -11.44 24.98 -24.30
CA CYS A 961 -10.27 25.44 -25.07
C CYS A 961 -9.86 26.88 -24.68
N TYR A 962 -9.44 27.08 -23.44
CA TYR A 962 -9.07 28.40 -22.90
C TYR A 962 -7.83 29.05 -23.54
N ASP A 963 -7.05 28.27 -24.29
CA ASP A 963 -5.79 28.66 -24.93
C ASP A 963 -5.73 28.24 -26.40
N LEU A 964 -6.87 28.18 -27.09
CA LEU A 964 -6.97 27.68 -28.47
C LEU A 964 -6.05 28.42 -29.43
N ASP A 965 -6.12 29.75 -29.39
CA ASP A 965 -5.36 30.65 -30.25
C ASP A 965 -3.84 30.43 -30.08
N GLU A 966 -3.36 30.19 -28.84
CA GLU A 966 -1.95 29.86 -28.59
C GLU A 966 -1.58 28.43 -28.98
N TYR A 967 -2.54 27.51 -28.96
CA TYR A 967 -2.29 26.08 -29.10
C TYR A 967 -2.23 25.61 -30.54
N ASP A 968 -3.04 26.19 -31.42
CA ASP A 968 -3.08 25.82 -32.84
C ASP A 968 -1.75 26.13 -33.54
N ASP A 969 -1.20 27.33 -33.28
CA ASP A 969 0.10 27.80 -33.78
C ASP A 969 1.29 26.88 -33.39
N MET A 970 1.18 26.09 -32.32
CA MET A 970 2.30 25.28 -31.81
C MET A 970 2.47 23.91 -32.49
N ARG A 971 1.40 23.29 -32.99
CA ARG A 971 1.47 21.89 -33.45
C ARG A 971 0.74 21.62 -34.77
N GLY A 972 -0.22 22.45 -35.16
CA GLY A 972 -1.11 22.21 -36.28
C GLY A 972 -2.06 21.01 -36.08
N PHE A 973 -3.32 21.19 -36.46
CA PHE A 973 -4.30 20.10 -36.51
C PHE A 973 -4.40 19.47 -37.90
N TYR A 974 -4.89 18.23 -37.97
CA TYR A 974 -5.22 17.57 -39.24
C TYR A 974 -6.59 18.00 -39.80
N PHE A 975 -7.43 18.64 -38.98
CA PHE A 975 -8.71 19.23 -39.38
C PHE A 975 -9.04 20.44 -38.49
N ASP A 976 -9.98 21.27 -38.95
CA ASP A 976 -10.47 22.43 -38.20
C ASP A 976 -11.35 21.99 -37.02
N LEU A 977 -10.84 22.14 -35.80
CA LEU A 977 -11.55 21.77 -34.58
C LEU A 977 -12.73 22.71 -34.30
N GLU A 978 -12.64 24.00 -34.64
CA GLU A 978 -13.72 24.96 -34.38
C GLU A 978 -14.96 24.66 -35.23
N GLU A 979 -14.73 24.29 -36.48
CA GLU A 979 -15.81 23.92 -37.40
C GLU A 979 -16.45 22.57 -37.02
N GLN A 980 -15.64 21.57 -36.68
CA GLN A 980 -16.03 20.16 -36.64
C GLN A 980 -16.22 19.58 -35.23
N ALA A 981 -16.04 20.37 -34.16
CA ALA A 981 -16.25 19.88 -32.80
C ALA A 981 -17.70 19.38 -32.58
N PRO A 982 -17.91 18.20 -31.98
CA PRO A 982 -19.24 17.62 -31.73
C PRO A 982 -19.97 18.26 -30.54
N GLY A 983 -19.58 19.48 -30.12
CA GLY A 983 -20.09 20.14 -28.93
C GLY A 983 -19.53 21.57 -28.77
N PRO A 984 -20.01 22.33 -27.76
CA PRO A 984 -19.65 23.73 -27.59
C PRO A 984 -18.17 23.91 -27.21
N ILE A 985 -17.52 24.89 -27.85
CA ILE A 985 -16.18 25.36 -27.48
C ILE A 985 -16.30 26.59 -26.57
N VAL A 986 -15.63 26.55 -25.42
CA VAL A 986 -15.69 27.60 -24.39
C VAL A 986 -14.30 27.97 -23.89
N LYS A 987 -14.06 29.27 -23.68
CA LYS A 987 -12.74 29.79 -23.25
C LYS A 987 -12.61 30.06 -21.74
N ASN A 988 -13.70 29.98 -20.95
CA ASN A 988 -13.67 30.19 -19.49
C ASN A 988 -14.62 29.26 -18.71
N THR A 989 -14.34 29.06 -17.42
CA THR A 989 -15.09 28.15 -16.52
C THR A 989 -16.56 28.55 -16.36
N SER A 990 -16.87 29.85 -16.29
CA SER A 990 -18.26 30.32 -16.10
C SER A 990 -19.14 29.97 -17.30
N ASN A 991 -18.61 30.11 -18.52
CA ASN A 991 -19.31 29.73 -19.75
C ASN A 991 -19.42 28.21 -19.89
N LEU A 992 -18.39 27.46 -19.49
CA LEU A 992 -18.43 26.00 -19.45
C LEU A 992 -19.60 25.49 -18.60
N PHE A 993 -19.69 25.92 -17.35
CA PHE A 993 -20.75 25.45 -16.45
C PHE A 993 -22.14 25.99 -16.84
N ARG A 994 -22.21 27.16 -17.47
CA ARG A 994 -23.47 27.65 -18.06
C ARG A 994 -23.93 26.76 -19.22
N ALA A 995 -23.01 26.32 -20.08
CA ALA A 995 -23.33 25.41 -21.19
C ALA A 995 -23.78 24.03 -20.68
N ILE A 996 -23.16 23.53 -19.61
CA ILE A 996 -23.55 22.27 -18.96
C ILE A 996 -24.94 22.39 -18.30
N ALA A 997 -25.21 23.49 -17.58
CA ALA A 997 -26.52 23.74 -16.99
C ALA A 997 -27.65 23.80 -18.03
N LYS A 998 -27.36 24.22 -19.27
CA LYS A 998 -28.28 24.21 -20.42
C LYS A 998 -28.27 22.89 -21.20
N GLY A 999 -27.83 21.79 -20.59
CA GLY A 999 -27.63 20.50 -21.26
C GLY A 999 -28.86 19.89 -21.95
N HIS A 1000 -30.07 20.30 -21.57
CA HIS A 1000 -31.31 19.87 -22.24
C HIS A 1000 -31.37 20.29 -23.73
N GLN A 1001 -30.65 21.34 -24.13
CA GLN A 1001 -30.58 21.83 -25.51
C GLN A 1001 -29.37 21.26 -26.29
N TYR A 1002 -28.61 20.34 -25.70
CA TYR A 1002 -27.35 19.89 -26.30
C TYR A 1002 -27.59 19.18 -27.64
N TRP A 1003 -28.49 18.20 -27.66
CA TRP A 1003 -28.73 17.37 -28.84
C TRP A 1003 -29.41 18.15 -29.97
N ASP A 1004 -30.27 19.12 -29.64
CA ASP A 1004 -30.88 20.01 -30.64
C ASP A 1004 -29.84 20.86 -31.38
N ASN A 1005 -28.79 21.29 -30.68
CA ASN A 1005 -27.77 22.17 -31.24
C ASN A 1005 -26.57 21.43 -31.87
N TYR A 1006 -26.26 20.22 -31.38
CA TYR A 1006 -25.02 19.51 -31.73
C TYR A 1006 -25.23 18.09 -32.22
N GLY A 1007 -26.46 17.57 -32.28
CA GLY A 1007 -26.74 16.17 -32.66
C GLY A 1007 -26.22 15.80 -34.05
N GLU A 1008 -26.48 16.63 -35.06
CA GLU A 1008 -25.98 16.41 -36.42
C GLU A 1008 -24.45 16.43 -36.49
N LYS A 1009 -23.82 17.45 -35.85
CA LYS A 1009 -22.35 17.52 -35.77
C LYS A 1009 -21.75 16.32 -35.05
N TYR A 1010 -22.42 15.83 -33.99
CA TYR A 1010 -22.00 14.64 -33.26
C TYR A 1010 -22.03 13.40 -34.14
N GLN A 1011 -23.11 13.19 -34.91
CA GLN A 1011 -23.23 12.04 -35.81
C GLN A 1011 -22.16 12.08 -36.90
N VAL A 1012 -21.96 13.22 -37.56
CA VAL A 1012 -20.92 13.40 -38.58
C VAL A 1012 -19.52 13.13 -37.99
N PHE A 1013 -19.27 13.58 -36.76
CA PHE A 1013 -18.02 13.31 -36.06
C PHE A 1013 -17.84 11.81 -35.79
N GLN A 1014 -18.88 11.12 -35.31
CA GLN A 1014 -18.85 9.68 -35.04
C GLN A 1014 -18.61 8.88 -36.33
N ASP A 1015 -19.37 9.15 -37.39
CA ASP A 1015 -19.27 8.45 -38.69
C ASP A 1015 -17.88 8.61 -39.31
N ARG A 1016 -17.24 9.76 -39.10
CA ARG A 1016 -15.90 10.03 -39.64
C ARG A 1016 -14.80 9.39 -38.81
N PHE A 1017 -14.87 9.49 -37.48
CA PHE A 1017 -13.73 9.17 -36.62
C PHE A 1017 -13.82 7.84 -35.88
N ALA A 1018 -15.02 7.32 -35.65
CA ALA A 1018 -15.28 6.04 -34.99
C ALA A 1018 -16.20 5.06 -35.78
N PRO A 1019 -16.15 4.98 -37.13
CA PRO A 1019 -17.08 4.15 -37.91
C PRO A 1019 -16.92 2.63 -37.72
N LEU A 1020 -15.78 2.19 -37.17
CA LEU A 1020 -15.40 0.78 -37.13
C LEU A 1020 -15.30 0.19 -35.72
N ASP A 1021 -15.43 1.02 -34.69
CA ASP A 1021 -15.52 0.54 -33.31
C ASP A 1021 -16.83 -0.25 -33.11
N GLY A 1022 -16.83 -1.17 -32.16
CA GLY A 1022 -17.95 -2.08 -31.93
C GLY A 1022 -17.55 -3.24 -31.03
N PRO A 1023 -18.42 -4.24 -30.82
CA PRO A 1023 -18.04 -5.43 -30.05
C PRO A 1023 -16.92 -6.21 -30.77
N ASP A 1024 -16.14 -6.93 -29.97
CA ASP A 1024 -15.13 -7.92 -30.39
C ASP A 1024 -14.03 -7.40 -31.34
N ARG A 1025 -13.62 -6.12 -31.24
CA ARG A 1025 -12.46 -5.66 -32.01
C ARG A 1025 -11.22 -6.39 -31.53
N ALA A 1026 -11.03 -6.60 -30.23
CA ALA A 1026 -9.90 -7.37 -29.69
C ALA A 1026 -9.78 -8.76 -30.35
N GLU A 1027 -10.91 -9.46 -30.53
CA GLU A 1027 -10.97 -10.81 -31.09
C GLU A 1027 -10.48 -10.89 -32.54
N LYS A 1028 -10.82 -9.92 -33.37
CA LYS A 1028 -10.40 -9.89 -34.79
C LYS A 1028 -8.88 -9.72 -34.99
N ARG A 1029 -8.09 -9.59 -33.92
CA ARG A 1029 -6.61 -9.45 -33.95
C ARG A 1029 -5.89 -10.67 -33.37
N LEU A 1030 -6.65 -11.65 -32.87
CA LEU A 1030 -6.15 -12.99 -32.56
C LEU A 1030 -5.82 -13.70 -33.87
#